data_AF-A0A239KFC7-F1
#
_entry.id   AF-A0A239KFC7-F1
#
_cell.length_a   1.000
_cell.length_b   1.000
_cell.length_c   1.000
_cell.angle_alpha   90.00
_cell.angle_beta   90.00
_cell.angle_gamma   90.00
#
_symmetry.space_group_name_H-M   'P 1'
#
loop_
_entity.id
_entity.type
_entity.pdbx_description
1 polymer ?
#
loop_
_entity_poly.entity_id
_entity_poly.type
_entity_poly.pdbx_seq_one_letter_code
_entity_poly.pdbx_strand_id
1 'polypeptide(L)'
;MTTLSYWHNARNAAVTVAHADRAARFGLRPLAVEDANLPPIMRRLAGGAVWAWQPGTALEGTASLRVGIAGRRLHLGHLSLARDIARFQEQGFPVTFVGRPGRAPEAVRTLIERMAQFGGQDPSRIIDLDAPETRAFEDRVMDSLTLGRMRQVYGWNSSTALTLLQDAVAMMTFFLYDSGDDPTVALVDAGQVPHSALMRTVARRLAVHAPHIAYRRLLPDLRGTTGRASVHRPDSTIFLDEPGDAVRDRFMTAVTGGRATADDQRSRGGDPTICPTFEVIELLCAPGRAAVAAESCRAGAVLCRDCKFEHADEVVSAITRYAPRAGTSAAVPATLCDASRTLYRPPPPNPIELEAEIARYAGVRPEQVVVGNGSTEILAWIMREQEQPNGAVLATDPTFELYEQLAQRHGLRYDTVPWDARDCRHSLDRLAGAVAGEHVAVVTDIPHTVSGTSVPLADLLASVASRLRGGAKLVIDNVYGEYMAQPVVVTPQLLEERGDLVVCRSLSKAHCLLGARVGYALTSAAYASRLRRQRLPYGLSSLASAAAHAALTDVAGMRRNVTANQQARSALTDELDRLGIRYLPTDANFLLIDFRDRREQALATLRACGLRFRDGARWQLTSMIQVHLIDEATVAPLVRALRALR
;
A
#
# COMPACT_ATOMS: atom_id res chain seq x y z
N MET A 1 40.43 0.52 -9.55
CA MET A 1 38.96 0.70 -9.64
C MET A 1 38.29 -0.45 -8.90
N THR A 2 37.47 -0.13 -7.92
CA THR A 2 36.85 -1.10 -7.01
C THR A 2 36.00 -2.16 -7.73
N THR A 3 36.01 -3.36 -7.15
CA THR A 3 35.56 -4.68 -7.61
C THR A 3 34.08 -4.86 -7.99
N LEU A 4 33.23 -3.84 -7.76
CA LEU A 4 31.78 -3.85 -7.99
C LEU A 4 31.32 -3.00 -9.20
N SER A 5 31.90 -1.83 -9.42
CA SER A 5 31.56 -1.01 -10.60
C SER A 5 31.98 -1.69 -11.90
N TYR A 6 33.18 -2.27 -11.93
CA TYR A 6 33.63 -3.10 -13.05
C TYR A 6 32.67 -4.25 -13.32
N TRP A 7 32.15 -4.87 -12.26
CA TRP A 7 31.21 -5.97 -12.34
C TRP A 7 29.90 -5.59 -13.03
N HIS A 8 29.25 -4.52 -12.54
CA HIS A 8 28.05 -3.97 -13.18
C HIS A 8 28.32 -3.59 -14.64
N ASN A 9 29.49 -3.00 -14.91
CA ASN A 9 29.88 -2.62 -16.27
C ASN A 9 29.96 -3.83 -17.19
N ALA A 10 30.66 -4.89 -16.77
CA ALA A 10 30.83 -6.11 -17.56
C ALA A 10 29.50 -6.84 -17.79
N ARG A 11 28.69 -7.05 -16.74
CA ARG A 11 27.40 -7.74 -16.85
C ARG A 11 26.45 -6.99 -17.77
N ASN A 12 26.32 -5.68 -17.58
CA ASN A 12 25.43 -4.86 -18.40
C ASN A 12 25.94 -4.70 -19.84
N ALA A 13 27.25 -4.71 -20.06
CA ALA A 13 27.83 -4.74 -21.41
C ALA A 13 27.44 -6.04 -22.16
N ALA A 14 27.46 -7.20 -21.49
CA ALA A 14 27.02 -8.45 -22.10
C ALA A 14 25.53 -8.42 -22.51
N VAL A 15 24.66 -7.85 -21.66
CA VAL A 15 23.24 -7.64 -21.98
C VAL A 15 23.07 -6.64 -23.13
N THR A 16 23.88 -5.60 -23.13
CA THR A 16 23.90 -4.55 -24.16
C THR A 16 24.25 -5.08 -25.54
N VAL A 17 25.28 -5.92 -25.66
CA VAL A 17 25.72 -6.52 -26.93
C VAL A 17 24.57 -7.26 -27.61
N ALA A 18 23.76 -8.02 -26.85
CA ALA A 18 22.58 -8.71 -27.39
C ALA A 18 21.50 -7.76 -27.95
N HIS A 19 21.53 -6.48 -27.58
CA HIS A 19 20.62 -5.45 -28.05
C HIS A 19 21.26 -4.48 -29.07
N ALA A 20 22.55 -4.62 -29.38
CA ALA A 20 23.30 -3.76 -30.27
C ALA A 20 22.71 -3.76 -31.70
N ASP A 21 22.29 -4.91 -32.22
CA ASP A 21 21.66 -5.02 -33.55
C ASP A 21 20.36 -4.22 -33.64
N ARG A 22 19.55 -4.24 -32.57
CA ARG A 22 18.33 -3.44 -32.49
C ARG A 22 18.67 -1.95 -32.41
N ALA A 23 19.65 -1.59 -31.58
CA ALA A 23 20.12 -0.21 -31.44
C ALA A 23 20.66 0.37 -32.75
N ALA A 24 21.47 -0.39 -33.50
CA ALA A 24 22.02 0.01 -34.78
C ALA A 24 20.94 0.30 -35.83
N ARG A 25 19.87 -0.52 -35.89
CA ARG A 25 18.71 -0.29 -36.77
C ARG A 25 18.01 1.05 -36.52
N PHE A 26 18.12 1.60 -35.31
CA PHE A 26 17.55 2.90 -34.93
C PHE A 26 18.60 4.03 -34.85
N GLY A 27 19.80 3.81 -35.38
CA GLY A 27 20.86 4.81 -35.49
C GLY A 27 21.51 5.18 -34.16
N LEU A 28 21.45 4.28 -33.16
CA LEU A 28 22.10 4.48 -31.87
C LEU A 28 23.57 4.10 -31.93
N ARG A 29 24.41 4.84 -31.19
CA ARG A 29 25.84 4.55 -31.04
C ARG A 29 26.11 4.01 -29.63
N PRO A 30 26.76 2.83 -29.51
CA PRO A 30 27.29 2.37 -28.23
C PRO A 30 28.27 3.39 -27.62
N LEU A 31 28.22 3.57 -26.30
CA LEU A 31 29.16 4.43 -25.58
C LEU A 31 30.40 3.62 -25.15
N ALA A 32 31.54 3.88 -25.78
CA ALA A 32 32.84 3.46 -25.28
C ALA A 32 33.45 4.59 -24.43
N VAL A 33 34.10 4.24 -23.32
CA VAL A 33 34.72 5.22 -22.39
C VAL A 33 35.79 6.06 -23.09
N GLU A 34 36.39 5.53 -24.16
CA GLU A 34 37.56 6.10 -24.85
C GLU A 34 37.20 6.91 -26.13
N ASP A 35 35.90 7.10 -26.45
CA ASP A 35 35.51 7.83 -27.66
C ASP A 35 35.72 9.35 -27.49
N ALA A 36 36.78 9.85 -28.14
CA ALA A 36 37.19 11.26 -28.12
C ALA A 36 36.11 12.22 -28.67
N ASN A 37 35.17 11.72 -29.48
CA ASN A 37 34.12 12.53 -30.11
C ASN A 37 32.83 12.61 -29.28
N LEU A 38 32.79 12.01 -28.08
CA LEU A 38 31.63 12.12 -27.21
C LEU A 38 31.53 13.54 -26.61
N PRO A 39 30.33 14.16 -26.63
CA PRO A 39 30.10 15.40 -25.91
C PRO A 39 30.48 15.27 -24.42
N PRO A 40 30.98 16.34 -23.76
CA PRO A 40 31.46 16.27 -22.38
C PRO A 40 30.46 15.66 -21.39
N ILE A 41 29.17 15.96 -21.57
CA ILE A 41 28.09 15.35 -20.81
C ILE A 41 27.96 13.84 -21.05
N MET A 42 27.98 13.38 -22.31
CA MET A 42 27.89 11.95 -22.61
C MET A 42 29.12 11.19 -22.13
N ARG A 43 30.30 11.83 -22.09
CA ARG A 43 31.51 11.26 -21.50
C ARG A 43 31.35 11.00 -19.99
N ARG A 44 30.67 11.90 -19.26
CA ARG A 44 30.36 11.69 -17.83
C ARG A 44 29.36 10.54 -17.61
N LEU A 45 28.46 10.32 -18.55
CA LEU A 45 27.46 9.24 -18.49
C LEU A 45 27.98 7.87 -18.98
N ALA A 46 28.99 7.88 -19.87
CA ALA A 46 29.56 6.69 -20.50
C ALA A 46 30.25 5.76 -19.49
N GLY A 47 30.12 4.45 -19.69
CA GLY A 47 30.73 3.44 -18.81
C GLY A 47 30.11 3.34 -17.41
N GLY A 48 29.22 4.26 -17.03
CA GLY A 48 28.36 4.22 -15.84
C GLY A 48 26.98 3.64 -16.16
N ALA A 49 25.89 4.29 -15.77
CA ALA A 49 24.54 3.76 -15.99
C ALA A 49 24.04 3.80 -17.45
N VAL A 50 24.79 4.38 -18.40
CA VAL A 50 24.39 4.50 -19.82
C VAL A 50 25.26 3.61 -20.72
N TRP A 51 24.66 2.98 -21.73
CA TRP A 51 25.36 2.09 -22.67
C TRP A 51 25.30 2.51 -24.13
N ALA A 52 24.30 3.30 -24.52
CA ALA A 52 24.19 3.85 -25.88
C ALA A 52 23.54 5.23 -25.85
N TRP A 53 23.68 5.96 -26.95
CA TRP A 53 23.05 7.25 -27.13
C TRP A 53 22.61 7.47 -28.59
N GLN A 54 21.71 8.43 -28.79
CA GLN A 54 21.30 8.87 -30.12
C GLN A 54 22.10 10.12 -30.57
N PRO A 55 22.94 10.04 -31.62
CA PRO A 55 23.81 11.15 -32.05
C PRO A 55 23.05 12.43 -32.45
N GLY A 56 23.48 13.62 -32.01
CA GLY A 56 22.83 14.92 -32.29
C GLY A 56 23.81 16.09 -32.36
N THR A 57 23.30 17.34 -32.31
CA THR A 57 24.12 18.57 -32.19
C THR A 57 25.01 18.55 -30.95
N ALA A 58 26.06 19.37 -30.92
CA ALA A 58 26.97 19.42 -29.77
C ALA A 58 26.25 19.87 -28.49
N LEU A 59 26.40 19.10 -27.42
CA LEU A 59 25.97 19.49 -26.07
C LEU A 59 27.14 20.24 -25.41
N GLU A 60 27.04 21.56 -25.33
CA GLU A 60 27.96 22.41 -24.57
C GLU A 60 27.33 22.75 -23.21
N GLY A 61 28.03 22.52 -22.10
CA GLY A 61 27.56 22.91 -20.75
C GLY A 61 26.87 21.82 -19.91
N THR A 62 26.07 22.25 -18.93
CA THR A 62 25.30 21.37 -18.03
C THR A 62 23.90 21.15 -18.59
N ALA A 63 23.34 19.94 -18.43
CA ALA A 63 22.02 19.57 -18.97
C ALA A 63 21.15 18.97 -17.88
N SER A 64 19.84 19.11 -18.00
CA SER A 64 18.90 18.38 -17.13
C SER A 64 18.66 16.96 -17.63
N LEU A 65 18.61 16.02 -16.71
CA LEU A 65 18.24 14.64 -16.95
C LEU A 65 16.73 14.48 -16.85
N ARG A 66 16.09 14.08 -17.92
CA ARG A 66 14.66 13.78 -17.96
C ARG A 66 14.44 12.28 -17.78
N VAL A 67 13.64 11.93 -16.77
CA VAL A 67 13.34 10.54 -16.42
C VAL A 67 11.84 10.34 -16.28
N GLY A 68 11.36 9.17 -16.68
CA GLY A 68 9.96 8.80 -16.58
C GLY A 68 9.83 7.36 -16.13
N ILE A 69 8.74 7.08 -15.41
CA ILE A 69 8.34 5.72 -15.05
C ILE A 69 7.17 5.31 -15.92
N ALA A 70 7.27 4.13 -16.53
CA ALA A 70 6.19 3.49 -17.25
C ALA A 70 5.77 2.20 -16.54
N GLY A 71 4.46 1.98 -16.45
CA GLY A 71 3.89 0.78 -15.82
C GLY A 71 3.32 1.04 -14.43
N ARG A 72 2.24 0.33 -14.12
CA ARG A 72 1.53 0.42 -12.83
C ARG A 72 2.16 -0.46 -11.73
N ARG A 73 2.91 -1.48 -12.13
CA ARG A 73 3.49 -2.48 -11.23
C ARG A 73 5.00 -2.29 -11.13
N LEU A 74 5.47 -1.92 -9.94
CA LEU A 74 6.89 -1.67 -9.70
C LEU A 74 7.67 -2.99 -9.64
N HIS A 75 8.93 -2.94 -10.09
CA HIS A 75 9.85 -4.08 -10.07
C HIS A 75 11.30 -3.60 -9.95
N LEU A 76 12.25 -4.53 -9.79
CA LEU A 76 13.67 -4.21 -9.60
C LEU A 76 14.28 -3.27 -10.67
N GLY A 77 13.72 -3.24 -11.88
CA GLY A 77 14.16 -2.30 -12.92
C GLY A 77 13.93 -0.83 -12.56
N HIS A 78 12.89 -0.54 -11.77
CA HIS A 78 12.61 0.79 -11.22
C HIS A 78 13.56 1.15 -10.07
N LEU A 79 13.95 0.18 -9.24
CA LEU A 79 14.97 0.40 -8.22
C LEU A 79 16.34 0.67 -8.83
N SER A 80 16.69 -0.07 -9.90
CA SER A 80 17.89 0.22 -10.70
C SER A 80 17.85 1.62 -11.28
N LEU A 81 16.69 2.10 -11.77
CA LEU A 81 16.53 3.48 -12.24
C LEU A 81 16.79 4.49 -11.11
N ALA A 82 16.25 4.25 -9.90
CA ALA A 82 16.49 5.12 -8.75
C ALA A 82 17.98 5.25 -8.40
N ARG A 83 18.71 4.14 -8.39
CA ARG A 83 20.17 4.10 -8.19
C ARG A 83 20.91 4.90 -9.26
N ASP A 84 20.54 4.69 -10.52
CA ASP A 84 21.18 5.36 -11.64
C ASP A 84 20.94 6.88 -11.59
N ILE A 85 19.72 7.31 -11.22
CA ILE A 85 19.40 8.73 -10.99
C ILE A 85 20.26 9.32 -9.87
N ALA A 86 20.37 8.66 -8.73
CA ALA A 86 21.19 9.13 -7.60
C ALA A 86 22.66 9.34 -8.02
N ARG A 87 23.22 8.39 -8.80
CA ARG A 87 24.58 8.52 -9.37
C ARG A 87 24.71 9.71 -10.32
N PHE A 88 23.68 10.03 -11.09
CA PHE A 88 23.70 11.21 -11.95
C PHE A 88 23.60 12.52 -11.15
N GLN A 89 22.79 12.55 -10.09
CA GLN A 89 22.71 13.70 -9.19
C GLN A 89 24.05 13.97 -8.49
N GLU A 90 24.76 12.92 -8.06
CA GLU A 90 26.11 13.03 -7.50
C GLU A 90 27.10 13.67 -8.50
N GLN A 91 26.90 13.48 -9.80
CA GLN A 91 27.69 14.10 -10.87
C GLN A 91 27.21 15.51 -11.29
N GLY A 92 26.23 16.07 -10.57
CA GLY A 92 25.71 17.42 -10.77
C GLY A 92 24.64 17.53 -11.87
N PHE A 93 23.95 16.44 -12.23
CA PHE A 93 22.84 16.48 -13.18
C PHE A 93 21.51 16.75 -12.46
N PRO A 94 20.84 17.91 -12.69
CA PRO A 94 19.49 18.13 -12.17
C PRO A 94 18.50 17.19 -12.85
N VAL A 95 17.49 16.74 -12.11
CA VAL A 95 16.56 15.70 -12.58
C VAL A 95 15.16 16.28 -12.73
N THR A 96 14.60 16.13 -13.93
CA THR A 96 13.20 16.40 -14.23
C THR A 96 12.45 15.08 -14.33
N PHE A 97 11.54 14.84 -13.38
CA PHE A 97 10.62 13.71 -13.44
C PHE A 97 9.43 14.04 -14.32
N VAL A 98 9.06 13.15 -15.24
CA VAL A 98 7.92 13.34 -16.15
C VAL A 98 7.03 12.10 -16.11
N GLY A 99 5.76 12.27 -15.75
CA GLY A 99 4.85 11.15 -15.59
C GLY A 99 3.44 11.57 -15.18
N ARG A 100 2.64 10.62 -14.71
CA ARG A 100 1.26 10.85 -14.22
C ARG A 100 1.20 10.63 -12.70
N PRO A 101 1.74 11.54 -11.87
CA PRO A 101 1.81 11.37 -10.42
C PRO A 101 0.43 11.11 -9.79
N GLY A 102 -0.65 11.75 -10.27
CA GLY A 102 -2.00 11.49 -9.77
C GLY A 102 -2.53 10.07 -10.04
N ARG A 103 -2.08 9.41 -11.12
CA ARG A 103 -2.50 8.03 -11.46
C ARG A 103 -1.61 6.94 -10.89
N ALA A 104 -0.37 7.27 -10.54
CA ALA A 104 0.59 6.33 -9.97
C ALA A 104 1.40 6.98 -8.82
N PRO A 105 0.74 7.52 -7.78
CA PRO A 105 1.41 8.29 -6.72
C PRO A 105 2.42 7.44 -5.96
N GLU A 106 2.12 6.16 -5.75
CA GLU A 106 3.01 5.22 -5.07
C GLU A 106 4.27 4.93 -5.88
N ALA A 107 4.20 4.89 -7.21
CA ALA A 107 5.35 4.67 -8.08
C ALA A 107 6.35 5.82 -8.03
N VAL A 108 5.84 7.05 -8.11
CA VAL A 108 6.66 8.26 -8.02
C VAL A 108 7.30 8.39 -6.64
N ARG A 109 6.50 8.22 -5.57
CA ARG A 109 6.99 8.28 -4.20
C ARG A 109 8.07 7.21 -3.94
N THR A 110 7.81 5.97 -4.35
CA THR A 110 8.77 4.87 -4.19
C THR A 110 10.09 5.16 -4.92
N LEU A 111 10.04 5.74 -6.13
CA LEU A 111 11.27 6.12 -6.83
C LEU A 111 12.07 7.16 -6.05
N ILE A 112 11.41 8.23 -5.56
CA ILE A 112 12.06 9.32 -4.80
C ILE A 112 12.66 8.78 -3.50
N GLU A 113 11.91 8.01 -2.73
CA GLU A 113 12.40 7.36 -1.50
C GLU A 113 13.65 6.51 -1.76
N ARG A 114 13.72 5.87 -2.93
CA ARG A 114 14.84 4.99 -3.28
C ARG A 114 16.02 5.72 -3.86
N MET A 115 15.81 6.84 -4.53
CA MET A 115 16.90 7.75 -4.88
C MET A 115 17.65 8.16 -3.61
N ALA A 116 16.94 8.54 -2.55
CA ALA A 116 17.53 8.89 -1.26
C ALA A 116 18.35 7.75 -0.63
N GLN A 117 17.90 6.48 -0.75
CA GLN A 117 18.68 5.32 -0.29
C GLN A 117 20.06 5.22 -0.97
N PHE A 118 20.16 5.64 -2.23
CA PHE A 118 21.41 5.66 -2.99
C PHE A 118 22.14 7.00 -2.91
N GLY A 119 21.79 7.88 -1.96
CA GLY A 119 22.40 9.20 -1.77
C GLY A 119 21.87 10.30 -2.70
N GLY A 120 20.83 10.02 -3.49
CA GLY A 120 20.16 10.98 -4.35
C GLY A 120 19.28 11.97 -3.58
N GLN A 121 18.81 12.98 -4.29
CA GLN A 121 17.95 14.06 -3.79
C GLN A 121 16.60 14.06 -4.52
N ASP A 122 15.62 14.78 -4.01
CA ASP A 122 14.35 14.95 -4.72
C ASP A 122 14.54 15.52 -6.14
N PRO A 123 13.69 15.16 -7.12
CA PRO A 123 13.75 15.74 -8.46
C PRO A 123 13.65 17.26 -8.39
N SER A 124 14.51 17.95 -9.15
CA SER A 124 14.50 19.41 -9.26
C SER A 124 13.19 19.92 -9.85
N ARG A 125 12.49 19.08 -10.61
CA ARG A 125 11.22 19.40 -11.24
C ARG A 125 10.36 18.16 -11.47
N ILE A 126 9.04 18.32 -11.38
CA ILE A 126 8.04 17.29 -11.72
C ILE A 126 7.09 17.87 -12.77
N ILE A 127 6.92 17.15 -13.89
CA ILE A 127 5.96 17.46 -14.95
C ILE A 127 4.83 16.42 -14.88
N ASP A 128 3.62 16.90 -14.62
CA ASP A 128 2.40 16.08 -14.61
C ASP A 128 1.77 16.02 -16.01
N LEU A 129 1.74 14.82 -16.59
CA LEU A 129 1.13 14.54 -17.89
C LEU A 129 -0.42 14.55 -17.84
N ASP A 130 -1.02 14.60 -16.66
CA ASP A 130 -2.46 14.80 -16.48
C ASP A 130 -2.86 16.27 -16.30
N ALA A 131 -1.90 17.20 -16.18
CA ALA A 131 -2.20 18.62 -16.12
C ALA A 131 -2.85 19.13 -17.43
N PRO A 132 -3.83 20.07 -17.36
CA PRO A 132 -4.55 20.54 -18.54
C PRO A 132 -3.67 21.02 -19.69
N GLU A 133 -2.62 21.77 -19.36
CA GLU A 133 -1.62 22.29 -20.30
C GLU A 133 -0.82 21.18 -21.00
N THR A 134 -0.49 20.10 -20.29
CA THR A 134 0.21 18.94 -20.87
C THR A 134 -0.73 18.11 -21.74
N ARG A 135 -2.01 18.00 -21.35
CA ARG A 135 -3.06 17.37 -22.17
C ARG A 135 -3.28 18.09 -23.49
N ALA A 136 -3.35 19.41 -23.46
CA ALA A 136 -3.43 20.21 -24.68
C ALA A 136 -2.21 19.98 -25.61
N PHE A 137 -1.02 19.74 -25.04
CA PHE A 137 0.15 19.38 -25.83
C PHE A 137 0.06 17.96 -26.41
N GLU A 138 -0.46 16.97 -25.68
CA GLU A 138 -0.72 15.61 -26.18
C GLU A 138 -1.60 15.61 -27.44
N ASP A 139 -2.62 16.48 -27.49
CA ASP A 139 -3.48 16.61 -28.66
C ASP A 139 -2.68 17.06 -29.89
N ARG A 140 -1.80 18.07 -29.74
CA ARG A 140 -0.90 18.50 -30.83
C ARG A 140 0.07 17.39 -31.24
N VAL A 141 0.58 16.62 -30.28
CA VAL A 141 1.41 15.45 -30.57
C VAL A 141 0.64 14.46 -31.43
N MET A 142 -0.62 14.17 -31.09
CA MET A 142 -1.46 13.26 -31.84
C MET A 142 -1.64 13.73 -33.28
N ASP A 143 -1.93 15.02 -33.49
CA ASP A 143 -2.08 15.62 -34.83
C ASP A 143 -0.80 15.56 -35.66
N SER A 144 0.36 15.55 -35.00
CA SER A 144 1.66 15.48 -35.65
C SER A 144 2.08 14.06 -36.06
N LEU A 145 1.36 13.01 -35.64
CA LEU A 145 1.69 11.61 -35.94
C LEU A 145 0.96 11.13 -37.21
N THR A 146 1.63 10.30 -38.02
CA THR A 146 1.01 9.66 -39.19
C THR A 146 1.00 8.15 -39.03
N LEU A 147 -0.18 7.52 -39.21
CA LEU A 147 -0.36 6.06 -39.08
C LEU A 147 0.61 5.26 -39.95
N GLY A 148 0.88 5.71 -41.17
CA GLY A 148 1.85 5.06 -42.07
C GLY A 148 3.27 5.00 -41.47
N ARG A 149 3.73 6.11 -40.85
CA ARG A 149 5.05 6.15 -40.21
C ARG A 149 5.09 5.32 -38.93
N MET A 150 3.99 5.31 -38.16
CA MET A 150 3.87 4.48 -36.97
C MET A 150 3.93 2.99 -37.31
N ARG A 151 3.23 2.55 -38.37
CA ARG A 151 3.31 1.17 -38.88
C ARG A 151 4.73 0.80 -39.28
N GLN A 152 5.46 1.71 -39.93
CA GLN A 152 6.85 1.48 -40.30
C GLN A 152 7.79 1.33 -39.08
N VAL A 153 7.63 2.19 -38.07
CA VAL A 153 8.54 2.23 -36.90
C VAL A 153 8.27 1.10 -35.91
N TYR A 154 7.00 0.80 -35.63
CA TYR A 154 6.61 -0.21 -34.66
C TYR A 154 6.25 -1.57 -35.27
N GLY A 155 6.19 -1.68 -36.59
CA GLY A 155 5.76 -2.92 -37.28
C GLY A 155 4.27 -3.22 -37.11
N TRP A 156 3.44 -2.20 -36.85
CA TRP A 156 2.01 -2.40 -36.61
C TRP A 156 1.28 -2.92 -37.85
N ASN A 157 0.37 -3.86 -37.62
CA ASN A 157 -0.47 -4.50 -38.62
C ASN A 157 -1.95 -4.39 -38.22
N SER A 158 -2.85 -5.01 -38.99
CA SER A 158 -4.31 -4.98 -38.75
C SER A 158 -4.75 -5.59 -37.41
N SER A 159 -3.92 -6.40 -36.75
CA SER A 159 -4.20 -7.01 -35.43
C SER A 159 -3.67 -6.19 -34.24
N THR A 160 -3.00 -5.07 -34.50
CA THR A 160 -2.40 -4.25 -33.43
C THR A 160 -3.46 -3.42 -32.71
N ALA A 161 -3.48 -3.48 -31.38
CA ALA A 161 -4.41 -2.70 -30.56
C ALA A 161 -4.20 -1.19 -30.71
N LEU A 162 -5.27 -0.45 -30.99
CA LEU A 162 -5.25 1.02 -31.12
C LEU A 162 -4.82 1.73 -29.82
N THR A 163 -4.96 1.09 -28.67
CA THR A 163 -4.51 1.63 -27.38
C THR A 163 -3.00 1.90 -27.34
N LEU A 164 -2.19 1.20 -28.15
CA LEU A 164 -0.75 1.46 -28.27
C LEU A 164 -0.42 2.81 -28.91
N LEU A 165 -1.39 3.47 -29.58
CA LEU A 165 -1.27 4.86 -30.02
C LEU A 165 -1.10 5.80 -28.84
N GLN A 166 -1.84 5.56 -27.75
CA GLN A 166 -1.77 6.38 -26.54
C GLN A 166 -0.38 6.30 -25.90
N ASP A 167 0.26 5.13 -25.93
CA ASP A 167 1.62 4.96 -25.44
C ASP A 167 2.63 5.76 -26.28
N ALA A 168 2.47 5.75 -27.61
CA ALA A 168 3.33 6.54 -28.49
C ALA A 168 3.16 8.06 -28.27
N VAL A 169 1.92 8.53 -28.09
CA VAL A 169 1.61 9.94 -27.78
C VAL A 169 2.21 10.32 -26.43
N ALA A 170 1.94 9.55 -25.38
CA ALA A 170 2.47 9.81 -24.04
C ALA A 170 4.00 9.84 -24.03
N MET A 171 4.66 8.95 -24.78
CA MET A 171 6.12 8.95 -24.92
C MET A 171 6.64 10.17 -25.69
N MET A 172 5.96 10.62 -26.74
CA MET A 172 6.36 11.84 -27.45
C MET A 172 6.20 13.08 -26.56
N THR A 173 5.13 13.16 -25.78
CA THR A 173 4.93 14.21 -24.78
C THR A 173 6.01 14.16 -23.71
N PHE A 174 6.37 12.97 -23.22
CA PHE A 174 7.53 12.78 -22.33
C PHE A 174 8.81 13.39 -22.91
N PHE A 175 9.10 13.13 -24.19
CA PHE A 175 10.31 13.69 -24.81
C PHE A 175 10.23 15.20 -25.02
N LEU A 176 9.10 15.70 -25.51
CA LEU A 176 9.04 17.01 -26.17
C LEU A 176 8.31 18.10 -25.39
N TYR A 177 7.50 17.73 -24.39
CA TYR A 177 6.82 18.73 -23.58
C TYR A 177 7.86 19.52 -22.78
N ASP A 178 7.73 20.84 -22.87
CA ASP A 178 8.54 21.80 -22.15
C ASP A 178 10.04 21.43 -22.07
N SER A 179 10.59 21.07 -23.24
CA SER A 179 12.01 20.76 -23.39
C SER A 179 12.90 22.01 -23.34
N GLY A 180 12.31 23.21 -23.25
CA GLY A 180 13.02 24.49 -23.19
C GLY A 180 14.00 24.73 -24.35
N ASP A 181 14.88 25.71 -24.14
CA ASP A 181 16.10 25.92 -24.94
C ASP A 181 17.35 25.31 -24.27
N ASP A 182 17.23 24.93 -22.99
CA ASP A 182 18.32 24.32 -22.24
C ASP A 182 18.64 22.90 -22.74
N PRO A 183 19.93 22.51 -22.77
CA PRO A 183 20.31 21.16 -23.12
C PRO A 183 19.62 20.15 -22.20
N THR A 184 18.90 19.18 -22.79
CA THR A 184 18.18 18.14 -22.03
C THR A 184 18.56 16.76 -22.53
N VAL A 185 18.78 15.82 -21.60
CA VAL A 185 19.02 14.40 -21.89
C VAL A 185 17.86 13.57 -21.35
N ALA A 186 17.11 12.91 -22.22
CA ALA A 186 16.10 11.93 -21.86
C ALA A 186 16.76 10.57 -21.61
N LEU A 187 16.62 10.05 -20.39
CA LEU A 187 17.07 8.72 -19.99
C LEU A 187 15.96 7.71 -20.26
N VAL A 188 16.25 6.70 -21.07
CA VAL A 188 15.24 5.71 -21.49
C VAL A 188 15.77 4.29 -21.48
N ASP A 189 14.83 3.34 -21.43
CA ASP A 189 15.10 1.91 -21.56
C ASP A 189 15.17 1.45 -23.02
N ALA A 190 15.86 0.33 -23.26
CA ALA A 190 15.97 -0.25 -24.59
C ALA A 190 14.64 -0.70 -25.21
N GLY A 191 13.59 -0.90 -24.41
CA GLY A 191 12.23 -1.13 -24.92
C GLY A 191 11.64 0.11 -25.63
N GLN A 192 12.10 1.30 -25.24
CA GLN A 192 11.59 2.58 -25.73
C GLN A 192 12.32 3.09 -26.98
N VAL A 193 13.32 2.36 -27.46
CA VAL A 193 14.11 2.70 -28.67
C VAL A 193 13.22 3.07 -29.87
N PRO A 194 12.12 2.35 -30.20
CA PRO A 194 11.30 2.72 -31.35
C PRO A 194 10.71 4.14 -31.26
N HIS A 195 10.38 4.61 -30.06
CA HIS A 195 9.82 5.95 -29.86
C HIS A 195 10.83 7.05 -30.28
N SER A 196 12.13 6.83 -30.06
CA SER A 196 13.18 7.78 -30.47
C SER A 196 13.22 8.07 -31.97
N ALA A 197 12.79 7.11 -32.79
CA ALA A 197 12.80 7.24 -34.24
C ALA A 197 11.71 8.20 -34.77
N LEU A 198 10.67 8.45 -33.96
CA LEU A 198 9.60 9.40 -34.27
C LEU A 198 9.90 10.80 -33.73
N MET A 199 10.63 10.88 -32.62
CA MET A 199 10.85 12.10 -31.84
C MET A 199 11.26 13.28 -32.72
N ARG A 200 12.26 13.15 -33.59
CA ARG A 200 12.74 14.27 -34.43
C ARG A 200 11.71 14.76 -35.45
N THR A 201 10.94 13.83 -36.01
CA THR A 201 9.89 14.18 -36.98
C THR A 201 8.77 14.93 -36.29
N VAL A 202 8.36 14.46 -35.11
CA VAL A 202 7.33 15.08 -34.29
C VAL A 202 7.81 16.46 -33.79
N ALA A 203 9.03 16.54 -33.26
CA ALA A 203 9.63 17.79 -32.79
C ALA A 203 9.65 18.88 -33.87
N ARG A 204 10.04 18.52 -35.11
CA ARG A 204 10.04 19.44 -36.25
C ARG A 204 8.63 19.94 -36.60
N ARG A 205 7.63 19.07 -36.56
CA ARG A 205 6.22 19.44 -36.84
C ARG A 205 5.64 20.34 -35.78
N LEU A 206 6.05 20.14 -34.53
CA LEU A 206 5.62 20.94 -33.37
C LEU A 206 6.47 22.20 -33.15
N ALA A 207 7.53 22.40 -33.94
CA ALA A 207 8.52 23.46 -33.76
C ALA A 207 9.10 23.53 -32.34
N VAL A 208 9.46 22.37 -31.77
CA VAL A 208 10.07 22.25 -30.44
C VAL A 208 11.44 21.58 -30.50
N HIS A 209 12.26 21.79 -29.46
CA HIS A 209 13.55 21.14 -29.32
C HIS A 209 13.38 19.65 -28.95
N ALA A 210 14.18 18.79 -29.57
CA ALA A 210 14.22 17.38 -29.22
C ALA A 210 15.35 17.14 -28.22
N PRO A 211 15.11 16.47 -27.08
CA PRO A 211 16.19 16.14 -26.15
C PRO A 211 17.17 15.14 -26.78
N HIS A 212 18.37 15.09 -26.24
CA HIS A 212 19.28 13.98 -26.51
C HIS A 212 18.81 12.73 -25.80
N ILE A 213 19.00 11.56 -26.40
CA ILE A 213 18.56 10.31 -25.78
C ILE A 213 19.76 9.52 -25.30
N ALA A 214 19.76 9.20 -24.00
CA ALA A 214 20.69 8.29 -23.37
C ALA A 214 19.96 7.01 -22.97
N TYR A 215 20.51 5.86 -23.37
CA TYR A 215 19.95 4.55 -23.09
C TYR A 215 20.60 3.96 -21.86
N ARG A 216 19.80 3.77 -20.82
CA ARG A 216 20.29 3.21 -19.56
C ARG A 216 20.50 1.71 -19.66
N ARG A 217 21.42 1.23 -18.83
CA ARG A 217 21.69 -0.20 -18.65
C ARG A 217 20.48 -0.90 -18.07
N LEU A 218 20.33 -2.16 -18.44
CA LEU A 218 19.13 -2.93 -18.16
C LEU A 218 19.45 -3.95 -17.08
N LEU A 219 18.48 -4.13 -16.17
CA LEU A 219 18.56 -5.19 -15.19
C LEU A 219 18.73 -6.55 -15.91
N PRO A 220 19.73 -7.38 -15.55
CA PRO A 220 19.93 -8.68 -16.18
C PRO A 220 18.76 -9.64 -15.94
N ASP A 221 18.59 -10.61 -16.84
CA ASP A 221 17.59 -11.68 -16.66
C ASP A 221 17.95 -12.54 -15.44
N LEU A 222 17.02 -12.69 -14.48
CA LEU A 222 17.22 -13.56 -13.32
C LEU A 222 17.29 -15.05 -13.70
N ARG A 223 16.78 -15.45 -14.86
CA ARG A 223 16.68 -16.85 -15.33
C ARG A 223 17.66 -17.17 -16.45
N GLY A 224 18.26 -16.15 -17.06
CA GLY A 224 19.14 -16.30 -18.21
C GLY A 224 20.58 -15.84 -17.93
N THR A 225 21.56 -16.59 -18.42
CA THR A 225 22.96 -16.12 -18.45
C THR A 225 23.14 -14.97 -19.42
N THR A 226 22.22 -14.78 -20.36
CA THR A 226 22.18 -13.69 -21.35
C THR A 226 20.82 -13.01 -21.36
N GLY A 227 20.76 -11.75 -21.79
CA GLY A 227 19.52 -10.98 -21.92
C GLY A 227 19.14 -10.16 -20.68
N ARG A 228 17.93 -9.57 -20.71
CA ARG A 228 17.43 -8.61 -19.73
C ARG A 228 16.17 -9.10 -19.04
N ALA A 229 15.92 -8.58 -17.84
CA ALA A 229 14.64 -8.67 -17.17
C ALA A 229 13.51 -8.05 -18.03
N SER A 230 12.34 -8.70 -18.04
CA SER A 230 11.16 -8.26 -18.76
C SER A 230 9.89 -8.47 -17.96
N VAL A 231 9.01 -7.47 -17.94
CA VAL A 231 7.68 -7.60 -17.32
C VAL A 231 6.78 -8.62 -18.02
N HIS A 232 7.04 -8.94 -19.29
CA HIS A 232 6.32 -9.98 -20.04
C HIS A 232 6.82 -11.40 -19.75
N ARG A 233 7.95 -11.53 -19.07
CA ARG A 233 8.51 -12.78 -18.57
C ARG A 233 8.66 -12.62 -17.06
N PRO A 234 7.56 -12.73 -16.29
CA PRO A 234 7.57 -12.35 -14.88
C PRO A 234 8.70 -13.01 -14.11
N ASP A 235 9.01 -14.27 -14.39
CA ASP A 235 10.10 -15.09 -13.82
C ASP A 235 11.50 -14.47 -13.95
N SER A 236 11.73 -13.58 -14.92
CA SER A 236 13.00 -12.89 -15.18
C SER A 236 13.28 -11.70 -14.26
N THR A 237 12.34 -11.32 -13.38
CA THR A 237 12.49 -10.19 -12.44
C THR A 237 11.71 -10.43 -11.14
N ILE A 238 11.86 -9.52 -10.17
CA ILE A 238 11.08 -9.48 -8.91
C ILE A 238 10.25 -8.20 -8.93
N PHE A 239 8.93 -8.32 -8.76
CA PHE A 239 8.05 -7.17 -8.55
C PHE A 239 8.04 -6.76 -7.07
N LEU A 240 7.85 -5.47 -6.81
CA LEU A 240 7.94 -4.93 -5.45
C LEU A 240 6.70 -5.24 -4.60
N ASP A 241 5.62 -5.68 -5.22
CA ASP A 241 4.37 -6.06 -4.58
C ASP A 241 4.23 -7.59 -4.38
N GLU A 242 5.30 -8.35 -4.61
CA GLU A 242 5.26 -9.80 -4.49
C GLU A 242 5.23 -10.27 -3.02
N PRO A 243 4.52 -11.38 -2.74
CA PRO A 243 4.57 -12.01 -1.43
C PRO A 243 5.98 -12.57 -1.16
N GLY A 244 6.35 -12.64 0.12
CA GLY A 244 7.73 -12.93 0.53
C GLY A 244 8.23 -14.32 0.13
N ASP A 245 7.35 -15.30 0.02
CA ASP A 245 7.66 -16.64 -0.49
C ASP A 245 8.03 -16.62 -1.97
N ALA A 246 7.26 -15.94 -2.82
CA ALA A 246 7.56 -15.78 -4.25
C ALA A 246 8.87 -15.04 -4.48
N VAL A 247 9.13 -13.98 -3.71
CA VAL A 247 10.40 -13.24 -3.74
C VAL A 247 11.57 -14.17 -3.41
N ARG A 248 11.44 -14.95 -2.32
CA ARG A 248 12.46 -15.91 -1.91
C ARG A 248 12.72 -16.93 -3.02
N ASP A 249 11.65 -17.52 -3.55
CA ASP A 249 11.77 -18.57 -4.56
C ASP A 249 12.50 -18.06 -5.80
N ARG A 250 12.12 -16.88 -6.31
CA ARG A 250 12.79 -16.23 -7.45
C ARG A 250 14.26 -15.95 -7.19
N PHE A 251 14.59 -15.41 -6.02
CA PHE A 251 15.96 -15.11 -5.66
C PHE A 251 16.80 -16.38 -5.56
N MET A 252 16.30 -17.40 -4.85
CA MET A 252 16.97 -18.68 -4.65
C MET A 252 17.21 -19.42 -5.97
N THR A 253 16.28 -19.32 -6.91
CA THR A 253 16.33 -20.02 -8.20
C THR A 253 16.91 -19.18 -9.34
N ALA A 254 17.42 -17.96 -9.06
CA ALA A 254 18.11 -17.15 -10.07
C ALA A 254 19.34 -17.87 -10.66
N VAL A 255 19.70 -17.59 -11.90
CA VAL A 255 20.94 -18.10 -12.50
C VAL A 255 22.16 -17.62 -11.70
N THR A 256 23.22 -18.42 -11.69
CA THR A 256 24.44 -18.11 -10.92
C THR A 256 25.68 -18.22 -11.79
N GLY A 257 26.74 -17.55 -11.38
CA GLY A 257 28.07 -17.71 -11.98
C GLY A 257 28.93 -18.77 -11.29
N GLY A 258 28.30 -19.71 -10.57
CA GLY A 258 29.01 -20.79 -9.90
C GLY A 258 29.64 -21.78 -10.87
N ARG A 259 30.53 -22.63 -10.35
CA ARG A 259 31.08 -23.77 -11.10
C ARG A 259 30.15 -24.98 -11.08
N ALA A 260 30.46 -25.96 -11.94
CA ALA A 260 29.68 -27.19 -12.05
C ALA A 260 29.71 -28.03 -10.76
N THR A 261 30.80 -27.97 -10.01
CA THR A 261 30.96 -28.70 -8.74
C THR A 261 31.33 -27.75 -7.60
N ALA A 262 31.05 -28.16 -6.35
CA ALA A 262 31.44 -27.40 -5.16
C ALA A 262 32.96 -27.29 -5.02
N ASP A 263 33.72 -28.33 -5.41
CA ASP A 263 35.17 -28.34 -5.32
C ASP A 263 35.81 -27.42 -6.37
N ASP A 264 35.25 -27.35 -7.58
CA ASP A 264 35.66 -26.35 -8.58
C ASP A 264 35.37 -24.93 -8.10
N GLN A 265 34.23 -24.72 -7.45
CA GLN A 265 33.87 -23.41 -6.90
C GLN A 265 34.85 -22.99 -5.79
N ARG A 266 35.22 -23.90 -4.89
CA ARG A 266 36.18 -23.63 -3.82
C ARG A 266 37.59 -23.36 -4.33
N SER A 267 38.01 -24.09 -5.36
CA SER A 267 39.38 -23.98 -5.89
C SER A 267 39.56 -22.82 -6.88
N ARG A 268 38.54 -22.47 -7.67
CA ARG A 268 38.62 -21.49 -8.75
C ARG A 268 37.74 -20.26 -8.57
N GLY A 269 36.90 -20.26 -7.53
CA GLY A 269 35.89 -19.23 -7.33
C GLY A 269 34.78 -19.25 -8.37
N GLY A 270 33.69 -18.56 -8.04
CA GLY A 270 32.63 -18.25 -8.99
C GLY A 270 33.01 -17.05 -9.87
N ASP A 271 32.22 -16.84 -10.91
CA ASP A 271 32.27 -15.63 -11.73
C ASP A 271 31.07 -14.74 -11.43
N PRO A 272 31.22 -13.73 -10.56
CA PRO A 272 30.15 -12.78 -10.34
C PRO A 272 29.65 -12.16 -11.64
N THR A 273 30.50 -11.89 -12.65
CA THR A 273 30.19 -11.09 -13.87
C THR A 273 29.05 -11.63 -14.71
N ILE A 274 28.60 -12.86 -14.44
CA ILE A 274 27.44 -13.47 -15.09
C ILE A 274 26.27 -13.78 -14.12
N CYS A 275 26.39 -13.41 -12.84
CA CYS A 275 25.48 -13.76 -11.76
C CYS A 275 24.59 -12.57 -11.34
N PRO A 276 23.30 -12.51 -11.70
CA PRO A 276 22.42 -11.40 -11.34
C PRO A 276 22.14 -11.26 -9.84
N THR A 277 22.45 -12.27 -9.03
CA THR A 277 22.25 -12.25 -7.56
C THR A 277 22.87 -11.03 -6.89
N PHE A 278 24.06 -10.61 -7.31
CA PHE A 278 24.75 -9.47 -6.69
C PHE A 278 24.08 -8.13 -6.99
N GLU A 279 23.40 -7.99 -8.14
CA GLU A 279 22.60 -6.80 -8.48
C GLU A 279 21.39 -6.71 -7.56
N VAL A 280 20.71 -7.84 -7.33
CA VAL A 280 19.56 -7.91 -6.41
C VAL A 280 19.99 -7.52 -4.99
N ILE A 281 21.15 -8.03 -4.54
CA ILE A 281 21.73 -7.68 -3.23
C ILE A 281 22.05 -6.19 -3.17
N GLU A 282 22.67 -5.60 -4.19
CA GLU A 282 23.00 -4.17 -4.18
C GLU A 282 21.74 -3.29 -4.12
N LEU A 283 20.68 -3.69 -4.83
CA LEU A 283 19.44 -2.92 -4.88
C LEU A 283 18.60 -3.01 -3.59
N LEU A 284 18.70 -4.12 -2.86
CA LEU A 284 17.76 -4.44 -1.78
C LEU A 284 18.39 -4.54 -0.38
N CYS A 285 19.67 -4.88 -0.29
CA CYS A 285 20.36 -5.08 0.99
C CYS A 285 21.14 -3.82 1.40
N ALA A 286 21.72 -3.86 2.60
CA ALA A 286 22.53 -2.77 3.12
C ALA A 286 23.71 -2.40 2.18
N PRO A 287 24.08 -1.10 2.10
CA PRO A 287 25.20 -0.66 1.27
C PRO A 287 26.47 -1.48 1.49
N GLY A 288 27.16 -1.83 0.40
CA GLY A 288 28.40 -2.62 0.44
C GLY A 288 28.22 -4.15 0.54
N ARG A 289 27.04 -4.66 0.89
CA ARG A 289 26.77 -6.12 1.00
C ARG A 289 27.12 -6.88 -0.28
N ALA A 290 26.70 -6.37 -1.44
CA ALA A 290 26.97 -7.01 -2.73
C ALA A 290 28.47 -7.15 -3.02
N ALA A 291 29.29 -6.17 -2.63
CA ALA A 291 30.73 -6.21 -2.83
C ALA A 291 31.39 -7.32 -2.00
N VAL A 292 31.04 -7.43 -0.71
CA VAL A 292 31.55 -8.45 0.20
C VAL A 292 31.16 -9.86 -0.25
N ALA A 293 29.89 -10.04 -0.63
CA ALA A 293 29.40 -11.32 -1.15
C ALA A 293 30.10 -11.73 -2.46
N ALA A 294 30.33 -10.76 -3.36
CA ALA A 294 31.02 -11.02 -4.62
C ALA A 294 32.50 -11.38 -4.42
N GLU A 295 33.19 -10.72 -3.49
CA GLU A 295 34.58 -11.03 -3.14
C GLU A 295 34.70 -12.44 -2.56
N SER A 296 33.82 -12.80 -1.63
CA SER A 296 33.76 -14.15 -1.04
C SER A 296 33.47 -15.22 -2.10
N CYS A 297 32.59 -14.92 -3.07
CA CYS A 297 32.29 -15.81 -4.20
C CYS A 297 33.51 -16.02 -5.12
N ARG A 298 34.26 -14.96 -5.45
CA ARG A 298 35.49 -15.05 -6.25
C ARG A 298 36.59 -15.82 -5.54
N ALA A 299 36.67 -15.70 -4.23
CA ALA A 299 37.63 -16.45 -3.42
C ALA A 299 37.27 -17.94 -3.26
N GLY A 300 36.09 -18.36 -3.71
CA GLY A 300 35.58 -19.73 -3.48
C GLY A 300 35.16 -19.99 -2.03
N ALA A 301 35.12 -18.96 -1.18
CA ALA A 301 34.79 -19.07 0.24
C ALA A 301 33.31 -19.38 0.50
N VAL A 302 32.43 -19.07 -0.45
CA VAL A 302 30.98 -19.32 -0.37
C VAL A 302 30.48 -19.99 -1.64
N LEU A 303 29.61 -21.00 -1.49
CA LEU A 303 28.91 -21.60 -2.61
C LEU A 303 27.72 -20.72 -3.02
N CYS A 304 27.29 -20.82 -4.28
CA CYS A 304 26.21 -19.96 -4.77
C CYS A 304 24.88 -20.16 -4.03
N ARG A 305 24.58 -21.38 -3.57
CA ARG A 305 23.39 -21.66 -2.75
C ARG A 305 23.47 -20.94 -1.41
N ASP A 306 24.62 -21.02 -0.75
CA ASP A 306 24.82 -20.47 0.59
C ASP A 306 24.79 -18.94 0.56
N CYS A 307 25.41 -18.32 -0.45
CA CYS A 307 25.36 -16.87 -0.66
C CYS A 307 23.92 -16.35 -0.79
N LYS A 308 23.07 -17.06 -1.53
CA LYS A 308 21.66 -16.68 -1.64
C LYS A 308 20.89 -16.94 -0.34
N PHE A 309 21.16 -18.06 0.33
CA PHE A 309 20.49 -18.37 1.58
C PHE A 309 20.77 -17.31 2.65
N GLU A 310 22.03 -16.88 2.77
CA GLU A 310 22.46 -15.84 3.71
C GLU A 310 21.73 -14.51 3.50
N HIS A 311 21.36 -14.19 2.25
CA HIS A 311 20.81 -12.87 1.88
C HIS A 311 19.30 -12.89 1.61
N ALA A 312 18.67 -14.08 1.55
CA ALA A 312 17.27 -14.24 1.16
C ALA A 312 16.32 -13.50 2.11
N ASP A 313 16.56 -13.55 3.42
CA ASP A 313 15.69 -12.90 4.41
C ASP A 313 15.70 -11.37 4.27
N GLU A 314 16.87 -10.79 3.99
CA GLU A 314 17.02 -9.35 3.79
C GLU A 314 16.38 -8.91 2.47
N VAL A 315 16.58 -9.67 1.38
CA VAL A 315 15.92 -9.47 0.09
C VAL A 315 14.40 -9.51 0.23
N VAL A 316 13.87 -10.53 0.92
CA VAL A 316 12.43 -10.66 1.19
C VAL A 316 11.95 -9.49 2.02
N SER A 317 12.62 -9.17 3.13
CA SER A 317 12.26 -8.05 4.00
C SER A 317 12.22 -6.73 3.25
N ALA A 318 13.17 -6.48 2.35
CA ALA A 318 13.21 -5.28 1.55
C ALA A 318 12.01 -5.17 0.61
N ILE A 319 11.62 -6.27 -0.05
CA ILE A 319 10.45 -6.29 -0.95
C ILE A 319 9.13 -6.19 -0.17
N THR A 320 8.98 -6.93 0.93
CA THR A 320 7.75 -6.91 1.73
C THR A 320 7.52 -5.58 2.45
N ARG A 321 8.50 -4.66 2.47
CA ARG A 321 8.27 -3.26 2.88
C ARG A 321 7.42 -2.48 1.87
N TYR A 322 7.43 -2.86 0.60
CA TYR A 322 6.60 -2.23 -0.44
C TYR A 322 5.27 -2.95 -0.66
N ALA A 323 5.07 -4.13 -0.06
CA ALA A 323 3.74 -4.72 0.00
C ALA A 323 2.78 -3.70 0.64
N PRO A 324 1.55 -3.53 0.11
CA PRO A 324 0.61 -2.56 0.65
C PRO A 324 0.37 -2.85 2.13
N ARG A 325 0.96 -2.03 3.01
CA ARG A 325 0.74 -2.15 4.44
C ARG A 325 -0.62 -1.58 4.79
N ALA A 326 -1.27 -2.19 5.78
CA ALA A 326 -2.47 -1.59 6.32
C ALA A 326 -2.09 -0.24 6.96
N GLY A 327 -2.79 0.83 6.61
CA GLY A 327 -2.43 2.17 7.07
C GLY A 327 -3.45 3.23 6.73
N THR A 328 -3.23 4.41 7.31
CA THR A 328 -4.02 5.60 7.00
C THR A 328 -3.88 5.95 5.52
N SER A 329 -4.96 6.45 4.90
CA SER A 329 -4.96 6.96 3.53
C SER A 329 -3.75 7.87 3.27
N ALA A 330 -3.09 7.67 2.12
CA ALA A 330 -1.91 8.45 1.73
C ALA A 330 -2.21 9.94 1.51
N ALA A 331 -3.48 10.31 1.35
CA ALA A 331 -3.90 11.70 1.25
C ALA A 331 -3.92 12.42 2.61
N VAL A 332 -4.08 11.69 3.72
CA VAL A 332 -4.26 12.28 5.06
C VAL A 332 -3.07 13.16 5.48
N PRO A 333 -1.79 12.77 5.33
CA PRO A 333 -0.67 13.64 5.72
C PRO A 333 -0.68 15.01 5.03
N ALA A 334 -0.92 15.06 3.72
CA ALA A 334 -0.99 16.31 2.96
C ALA A 334 -2.17 17.17 3.42
N THR A 335 -3.35 16.56 3.55
CA THR A 335 -4.56 17.23 4.05
C THR A 335 -4.38 17.77 5.46
N LEU A 336 -3.70 17.04 6.35
CA LEU A 336 -3.37 17.51 7.70
C LEU A 336 -2.36 18.66 7.69
N CYS A 337 -1.37 18.63 6.80
CA CYS A 337 -0.43 19.74 6.64
C CYS A 337 -1.16 21.02 6.25
N ASP A 338 -2.11 20.96 5.30
CA ASP A 338 -2.88 22.13 4.90
C ASP A 338 -3.83 22.60 6.01
N ALA A 339 -4.53 21.67 6.68
CA ALA A 339 -5.40 22.00 7.80
C ALA A 339 -4.62 22.62 8.98
N SER A 340 -3.37 22.18 9.22
CA SER A 340 -2.53 22.72 10.29
C SER A 340 -2.20 24.20 10.12
N ARG A 341 -2.15 24.70 8.87
CA ARG A 341 -1.87 26.11 8.55
C ARG A 341 -3.01 27.05 8.95
N THR A 342 -4.22 26.52 9.18
CA THR A 342 -5.42 27.31 9.49
C THR A 342 -5.97 27.07 10.89
N LEU A 343 -5.21 26.44 11.80
CA LEU A 343 -5.64 26.13 13.17
C LEU A 343 -6.01 27.33 14.03
N TYR A 344 -5.60 28.55 13.65
CA TYR A 344 -6.04 29.78 14.30
C TYR A 344 -7.53 30.11 14.05
N ARG A 345 -8.19 29.40 13.13
CA ARG A 345 -9.63 29.48 12.87
C ARG A 345 -10.36 28.39 13.65
N PRO A 346 -11.50 28.70 14.28
CA PRO A 346 -12.30 27.66 14.91
C PRO A 346 -12.79 26.65 13.85
N PRO A 347 -12.95 25.37 14.21
CA PRO A 347 -13.69 24.45 13.34
C PRO A 347 -15.12 24.95 13.12
N PRO A 348 -15.86 24.40 12.13
CA PRO A 348 -17.29 24.66 12.04
C PRO A 348 -18.01 24.28 13.35
N PRO A 349 -19.04 25.03 13.79
CA PRO A 349 -19.82 24.67 14.98
C PRO A 349 -20.44 23.27 14.88
N ASN A 350 -20.83 22.88 13.66
CA ASN A 350 -21.37 21.58 13.30
C ASN A 350 -20.61 21.02 12.08
N PRO A 351 -20.23 19.73 12.07
CA PRO A 351 -19.52 19.09 10.96
C PRO A 351 -20.49 18.68 9.83
N ILE A 352 -21.27 19.63 9.30
CA ILE A 352 -22.34 19.36 8.31
C ILE A 352 -21.78 18.72 7.03
N GLU A 353 -20.64 19.22 6.55
CA GLU A 353 -19.98 18.68 5.35
C GLU A 353 -19.53 17.23 5.55
N LEU A 354 -18.97 16.91 6.72
CA LEU A 354 -18.56 15.56 7.06
C LEU A 354 -19.77 14.62 7.27
N GLU A 355 -20.86 15.11 7.88
CA GLU A 355 -22.12 14.36 8.00
C GLU A 355 -22.68 14.01 6.60
N ALA A 356 -22.65 14.94 5.65
CA ALA A 356 -23.08 14.69 4.27
C ALA A 356 -22.19 13.69 3.52
N GLU A 357 -20.86 13.76 3.71
CA GLU A 357 -19.93 12.79 3.14
C GLU A 357 -20.13 11.38 3.72
N ILE A 358 -20.31 11.27 5.04
CA ILE A 358 -20.62 9.99 5.69
C ILE A 358 -21.97 9.45 5.21
N ALA A 359 -22.97 10.31 5.02
CA ALA A 359 -24.27 9.90 4.49
C ALA A 359 -24.13 9.29 3.09
N ARG A 360 -23.35 9.91 2.21
CA ARG A 360 -23.00 9.37 0.89
C ARG A 360 -22.24 8.04 1.00
N TYR A 361 -21.26 7.93 1.90
CA TYR A 361 -20.50 6.69 2.12
C TYR A 361 -21.40 5.54 2.61
N ALA A 362 -22.30 5.83 3.56
CA ALA A 362 -23.17 4.85 4.19
C ALA A 362 -24.46 4.56 3.41
N GLY A 363 -24.80 5.36 2.40
CA GLY A 363 -26.04 5.23 1.63
C GLY A 363 -27.30 5.68 2.39
N VAL A 364 -27.18 6.65 3.30
CA VAL A 364 -28.30 7.21 4.08
C VAL A 364 -28.48 8.71 3.80
N ARG A 365 -29.49 9.36 4.41
CA ARG A 365 -29.67 10.82 4.27
C ARG A 365 -28.82 11.59 5.29
N PRO A 366 -28.31 12.80 4.98
CA PRO A 366 -27.47 13.59 5.91
C PRO A 366 -28.11 13.83 7.28
N GLU A 367 -29.41 14.07 7.33
CA GLU A 367 -30.15 14.28 8.58
C GLU A 367 -30.18 13.05 9.49
N GLN A 368 -29.86 11.85 8.96
CA GLN A 368 -29.78 10.57 9.66
C GLN A 368 -28.39 10.25 10.21
N VAL A 369 -27.40 11.14 10.00
CA VAL A 369 -26.01 10.96 10.44
C VAL A 369 -25.69 11.90 11.61
N VAL A 370 -25.00 11.39 12.62
CA VAL A 370 -24.43 12.22 13.70
C VAL A 370 -22.97 11.86 13.90
N VAL A 371 -22.09 12.86 13.81
CA VAL A 371 -20.64 12.68 14.02
C VAL A 371 -20.22 13.12 15.42
N GLY A 372 -19.28 12.36 16.01
CA GLY A 372 -18.65 12.65 17.30
C GLY A 372 -17.19 12.19 17.37
N ASN A 373 -16.55 12.46 18.51
CA ASN A 373 -15.15 12.14 18.85
C ASN A 373 -14.93 10.63 19.08
N GLY A 374 -15.11 9.87 18.00
CA GLY A 374 -15.25 8.42 18.03
C GLY A 374 -16.68 7.99 18.35
N SER A 375 -16.98 6.71 18.12
CA SER A 375 -18.28 6.13 18.49
C SER A 375 -18.55 6.19 20.00
N THR A 376 -17.50 6.27 20.80
CA THR A 376 -17.56 6.36 22.27
C THR A 376 -18.27 7.61 22.78
N GLU A 377 -18.09 8.77 22.14
CA GLU A 377 -18.80 9.99 22.50
C GLU A 377 -20.29 9.89 22.18
N ILE A 378 -20.60 9.25 21.05
CA ILE A 378 -21.98 9.04 20.61
C ILE A 378 -22.71 8.06 21.54
N LEU A 379 -22.04 6.98 21.96
CA LEU A 379 -22.57 6.07 22.98
C LEU A 379 -22.90 6.82 24.28
N ALA A 380 -22.04 7.75 24.71
CA ALA A 380 -22.31 8.58 25.88
C ALA A 380 -23.54 9.48 25.68
N TRP A 381 -23.69 10.10 24.51
CA TRP A 381 -24.91 10.88 24.19
C TRP A 381 -26.17 10.02 24.19
N ILE A 382 -26.09 8.78 23.69
CA ILE A 382 -27.20 7.84 23.72
C ILE A 382 -27.59 7.53 25.17
N MET A 383 -26.62 7.16 26.03
CA MET A 383 -26.92 6.87 27.45
C MET A 383 -27.55 8.07 28.16
N ARG A 384 -27.02 9.27 27.93
CA ARG A 384 -27.57 10.51 28.48
C ARG A 384 -28.99 10.82 27.99
N GLU A 385 -29.29 10.57 26.72
CA GLU A 385 -30.65 10.74 26.17
C GLU A 385 -31.67 9.73 26.70
N GLN A 386 -31.19 8.63 27.31
CA GLN A 386 -31.99 7.58 27.92
C GLN A 386 -32.06 7.69 29.46
N GLU A 387 -31.46 8.72 30.03
CA GLU A 387 -31.39 8.95 31.48
C GLU A 387 -32.80 9.14 32.07
N GLN A 388 -33.25 8.16 32.87
CA GLN A 388 -34.54 8.18 33.54
C GLN A 388 -34.51 7.38 34.85
N PRO A 389 -35.41 7.66 35.81
CA PRO A 389 -35.49 6.89 37.06
C PRO A 389 -35.65 5.39 36.80
N ASN A 390 -34.83 4.58 37.46
CA ASN A 390 -34.81 3.11 37.35
C ASN A 390 -34.54 2.56 35.94
N GLY A 391 -34.04 3.39 35.01
CA GLY A 391 -33.68 2.92 33.67
C GLY A 391 -32.51 1.94 33.69
N ALA A 392 -32.57 0.93 32.83
CA ALA A 392 -31.53 -0.08 32.70
C ALA A 392 -31.03 -0.23 31.25
N VAL A 393 -29.75 -0.54 31.08
CA VAL A 393 -29.15 -0.92 29.80
C VAL A 393 -28.90 -2.42 29.82
N LEU A 394 -29.38 -3.13 28.82
CA LEU A 394 -29.15 -4.57 28.65
C LEU A 394 -28.04 -4.83 27.63
N ALA A 395 -27.12 -5.72 27.95
CA ALA A 395 -26.12 -6.21 27.01
C ALA A 395 -25.75 -7.67 27.26
N THR A 396 -24.93 -8.23 26.38
CA THR A 396 -24.31 -9.53 26.60
C THR A 396 -23.03 -9.39 27.44
N ASP A 397 -22.72 -10.37 28.29
CA ASP A 397 -21.45 -10.46 29.02
C ASP A 397 -20.67 -11.73 28.62
N PRO A 398 -19.35 -11.64 28.40
CA PRO A 398 -18.51 -10.42 28.33
C PRO A 398 -18.76 -9.61 27.04
N THR A 399 -18.57 -8.29 27.11
CA THR A 399 -18.59 -7.36 25.95
C THR A 399 -17.65 -6.16 26.18
N PHE A 400 -17.80 -5.06 25.43
CA PHE A 400 -17.03 -3.85 25.59
C PHE A 400 -17.34 -3.16 26.93
N GLU A 401 -16.34 -3.06 27.79
CA GLU A 401 -16.50 -2.61 29.19
C GLU A 401 -16.99 -1.16 29.30
N LEU A 402 -16.87 -0.38 28.22
CA LEU A 402 -17.33 1.00 28.19
C LEU A 402 -18.86 1.12 28.28
N TYR A 403 -19.63 0.10 27.86
CA TYR A 403 -21.10 0.17 27.95
C TYR A 403 -21.58 0.27 29.39
N GLU A 404 -21.04 -0.55 30.28
CA GLU A 404 -21.33 -0.50 31.71
C GLU A 404 -20.92 0.84 32.32
N GLN A 405 -19.70 1.29 32.02
CA GLN A 405 -19.16 2.55 32.54
C GLN A 405 -20.02 3.75 32.13
N LEU A 406 -20.50 3.79 30.87
CA LEU A 406 -21.36 4.86 30.38
C LEU A 406 -22.77 4.78 30.96
N ALA A 407 -23.34 3.58 31.12
CA ALA A 407 -24.64 3.41 31.76
C ALA A 407 -24.62 3.93 33.21
N GLN A 408 -23.64 3.46 34.00
CA GLN A 408 -23.47 3.88 35.39
C GLN A 408 -23.20 5.38 35.53
N ARG A 409 -22.43 5.97 34.60
CA ARG A 409 -22.16 7.42 34.59
C ARG A 409 -23.42 8.28 34.44
N HIS A 410 -24.46 7.73 33.81
CA HIS A 410 -25.75 8.37 33.61
C HIS A 410 -26.85 7.79 34.51
N GLY A 411 -26.47 7.21 35.65
CA GLY A 411 -27.42 6.69 36.65
C GLY A 411 -28.28 5.52 36.17
N LEU A 412 -27.91 4.88 35.06
CA LEU A 412 -28.62 3.71 34.53
C LEU A 412 -28.04 2.44 35.15
N ARG A 413 -28.91 1.49 35.48
CA ARG A 413 -28.49 0.13 35.83
C ARG A 413 -27.92 -0.57 34.59
N TYR A 414 -26.97 -1.47 34.78
CA TYR A 414 -26.42 -2.28 33.69
C TYR A 414 -26.76 -3.75 33.94
N ASP A 415 -27.70 -4.26 33.16
CA ASP A 415 -28.17 -5.63 33.24
C ASP A 415 -27.49 -6.45 32.13
N THR A 416 -27.14 -7.70 32.43
CA THR A 416 -26.39 -8.55 31.51
C THR A 416 -27.03 -9.90 31.33
N VAL A 417 -26.84 -10.47 30.13
CA VAL A 417 -27.08 -11.89 29.86
C VAL A 417 -25.78 -12.55 29.41
N PRO A 418 -25.50 -13.79 29.84
CA PRO A 418 -24.31 -14.49 29.35
C PRO A 418 -24.42 -14.76 27.85
N TRP A 419 -23.32 -14.58 27.12
CA TRP A 419 -23.21 -15.01 25.72
C TRP A 419 -23.45 -16.52 25.55
N ASP A 420 -23.63 -16.99 24.32
CA ASP A 420 -23.71 -18.42 24.05
C ASP A 420 -22.33 -19.06 24.25
N ALA A 421 -22.23 -19.98 25.21
CA ALA A 421 -20.98 -20.63 25.57
C ALA A 421 -20.46 -21.60 24.50
N ARG A 422 -21.28 -21.97 23.50
CA ARG A 422 -20.90 -22.91 22.43
C ARG A 422 -20.03 -22.25 21.38
N ASP A 423 -20.31 -21.00 21.05
CA ASP A 423 -19.67 -20.27 19.96
C ASP A 423 -19.22 -18.84 20.33
N CYS A 424 -19.39 -18.45 21.59
CA CYS A 424 -19.03 -17.15 22.14
C CYS A 424 -19.69 -15.97 21.37
N ARG A 425 -20.94 -16.16 20.94
CA ARG A 425 -21.76 -15.14 20.26
C ARG A 425 -22.79 -14.51 21.19
N HIS A 426 -23.33 -13.36 20.79
CA HIS A 426 -24.55 -12.83 21.39
C HIS A 426 -25.67 -13.88 21.35
N SER A 427 -26.25 -14.17 22.52
CA SER A 427 -27.42 -15.04 22.60
C SER A 427 -28.68 -14.19 22.41
N LEU A 428 -29.19 -14.18 21.16
CA LEU A 428 -30.38 -13.39 20.80
C LEU A 428 -31.62 -13.81 21.60
N ASP A 429 -31.77 -15.12 21.87
CA ASP A 429 -32.88 -15.63 22.68
C ASP A 429 -32.81 -15.14 24.13
N ARG A 430 -31.62 -15.15 24.73
CA ARG A 430 -31.43 -14.64 26.11
C ARG A 430 -31.64 -13.14 26.17
N LEU A 431 -31.12 -12.38 25.20
CA LEU A 431 -31.36 -10.94 25.10
C LEU A 431 -32.87 -10.68 24.98
N ALA A 432 -33.56 -11.30 24.03
CA ALA A 432 -34.99 -11.11 23.81
C ALA A 432 -35.85 -11.54 25.01
N GLY A 433 -35.42 -12.58 25.74
CA GLY A 433 -36.09 -13.05 26.96
C GLY A 433 -35.88 -12.16 28.18
N ALA A 434 -34.74 -11.46 28.26
CA ALA A 434 -34.41 -10.55 29.35
C ALA A 434 -34.95 -9.12 29.16
N VAL A 435 -35.30 -8.72 27.93
CA VAL A 435 -35.90 -7.41 27.67
C VAL A 435 -37.18 -7.23 28.50
N ALA A 436 -37.14 -6.23 29.37
CA ALA A 436 -38.20 -5.81 30.29
C ALA A 436 -38.48 -4.30 30.18
N GLY A 437 -39.59 -3.82 30.75
CA GLY A 437 -40.07 -2.44 30.56
C GLY A 437 -39.17 -1.33 31.11
N GLU A 438 -38.29 -1.65 32.05
CA GLU A 438 -37.29 -0.72 32.60
C GLU A 438 -36.04 -0.56 31.72
N HIS A 439 -35.85 -1.43 30.71
CA HIS A 439 -34.71 -1.32 29.82
C HIS A 439 -34.91 -0.18 28.82
N VAL A 440 -34.01 0.80 28.87
CA VAL A 440 -33.99 1.99 28.00
C VAL A 440 -33.10 1.80 26.78
N ALA A 441 -32.18 0.85 26.84
CA ALA A 441 -31.38 0.47 25.69
C ALA A 441 -30.99 -1.00 25.76
N VAL A 442 -30.89 -1.64 24.60
CA VAL A 442 -30.17 -2.90 24.41
C VAL A 442 -28.97 -2.60 23.53
N VAL A 443 -27.76 -2.89 24.02
CA VAL A 443 -26.51 -2.66 23.29
C VAL A 443 -25.96 -3.99 22.78
N THR A 444 -25.59 -4.04 21.51
CA THR A 444 -25.04 -5.24 20.86
C THR A 444 -23.95 -4.84 19.89
N ASP A 445 -22.76 -5.41 20.04
CA ASP A 445 -21.62 -5.17 19.17
C ASP A 445 -21.50 -6.27 18.11
N ILE A 446 -21.58 -5.88 16.84
CA ILE A 446 -21.54 -6.80 15.71
C ILE A 446 -20.53 -6.26 14.72
N PRO A 447 -19.40 -6.91 14.47
CA PRO A 447 -18.85 -8.09 15.16
C PRO A 447 -18.60 -7.87 16.66
N HIS A 448 -18.71 -8.95 17.43
CA HIS A 448 -18.49 -8.96 18.87
C HIS A 448 -17.04 -8.65 19.23
N THR A 449 -16.80 -7.75 20.18
CA THR A 449 -15.51 -7.13 20.50
C THR A 449 -14.52 -8.07 21.18
N VAL A 450 -15.02 -9.18 21.73
CA VAL A 450 -14.22 -10.23 22.39
C VAL A 450 -13.90 -11.35 21.42
N SER A 451 -14.93 -11.98 20.84
CA SER A 451 -14.79 -13.17 20.00
C SER A 451 -14.57 -12.86 18.52
N GLY A 452 -14.98 -11.68 18.07
CA GLY A 452 -14.93 -11.29 16.65
C GLY A 452 -16.08 -11.86 15.82
N THR A 453 -16.98 -12.64 16.42
CA THR A 453 -18.10 -13.27 15.73
C THR A 453 -19.25 -12.31 15.47
N SER A 454 -20.01 -12.54 14.41
CA SER A 454 -21.18 -11.72 14.06
C SER A 454 -22.49 -12.50 14.14
N VAL A 455 -23.61 -11.76 14.23
CA VAL A 455 -24.97 -12.26 13.98
C VAL A 455 -25.61 -11.45 12.85
N PRO A 456 -26.49 -12.03 12.02
CA PRO A 456 -27.19 -11.28 10.99
C PRO A 456 -28.06 -10.16 11.58
N LEU A 457 -28.05 -8.99 10.94
CA LEU A 457 -28.87 -7.85 11.36
C LEU A 457 -30.36 -8.23 11.40
N ALA A 458 -30.85 -8.99 10.42
CA ALA A 458 -32.24 -9.41 10.34
C ALA A 458 -32.67 -10.22 11.58
N ASP A 459 -31.84 -11.15 12.04
CA ASP A 459 -32.11 -12.00 13.20
C ASP A 459 -32.16 -11.18 14.50
N LEU A 460 -31.22 -10.23 14.65
CA LEU A 460 -31.22 -9.29 15.77
C LEU A 460 -32.49 -8.42 15.76
N LEU A 461 -32.89 -7.91 14.59
CA LEU A 461 -34.08 -7.07 14.46
C LEU A 461 -35.37 -7.85 14.76
N ALA A 462 -35.47 -9.10 14.30
CA ALA A 462 -36.62 -9.95 14.55
C ALA A 462 -36.74 -10.34 16.03
N SER A 463 -35.61 -10.67 16.67
CA SER A 463 -35.60 -11.23 18.02
C SER A 463 -35.70 -10.17 19.11
N VAL A 464 -34.79 -9.19 19.09
CA VAL A 464 -34.62 -8.24 20.21
C VAL A 464 -35.49 -7.01 20.01
N ALA A 465 -35.47 -6.45 18.81
CA ALA A 465 -36.11 -5.17 18.56
C ALA A 465 -37.65 -5.22 18.64
N SER A 466 -38.25 -6.36 18.29
CA SER A 466 -39.69 -6.61 18.47
C SER A 466 -40.13 -6.59 19.94
N ARG A 467 -39.21 -6.69 20.89
CA ARG A 467 -39.46 -6.65 22.34
C ARG A 467 -39.31 -5.26 22.97
N LEU A 468 -38.72 -4.30 22.26
CA LEU A 468 -38.48 -2.95 22.80
C LEU A 468 -39.79 -2.19 23.00
N ARG A 469 -39.92 -1.49 24.14
CA ARG A 469 -41.09 -0.70 24.53
C ARG A 469 -40.64 0.64 25.10
N GLY A 470 -41.57 1.58 25.29
CA GLY A 470 -41.30 2.82 26.05
C GLY A 470 -40.26 3.77 25.43
N GLY A 471 -39.95 3.64 24.14
CA GLY A 471 -38.93 4.45 23.47
C GLY A 471 -37.49 3.93 23.59
N ALA A 472 -37.31 2.74 24.17
CA ALA A 472 -36.02 2.07 24.31
C ALA A 472 -35.29 1.93 22.96
N LYS A 473 -33.95 1.96 23.00
CA LYS A 473 -33.11 1.90 21.80
C LYS A 473 -32.43 0.56 21.61
N LEU A 474 -32.40 0.09 20.36
CA LEU A 474 -31.47 -0.95 19.93
C LEU A 474 -30.20 -0.26 19.41
N VAL A 475 -29.12 -0.34 20.18
CA VAL A 475 -27.83 0.25 19.84
C VAL A 475 -26.92 -0.83 19.29
N ILE A 476 -26.59 -0.73 18.00
CA ILE A 476 -25.65 -1.64 17.33
C ILE A 476 -24.29 -0.96 17.25
N ASP A 477 -23.31 -1.46 17.98
CA ASP A 477 -21.92 -1.02 17.84
C ASP A 477 -21.23 -1.82 16.73
N ASN A 478 -21.08 -1.19 15.56
CA ASN A 478 -20.56 -1.79 14.33
C ASN A 478 -19.20 -1.19 13.93
N VAL A 479 -18.32 -0.92 14.90
CA VAL A 479 -16.98 -0.36 14.61
C VAL A 479 -16.07 -1.27 13.76
N TYR A 480 -16.35 -2.56 13.65
CA TYR A 480 -15.61 -3.48 12.76
C TYR A 480 -16.38 -3.81 11.47
N GLY A 481 -17.44 -3.07 11.13
CA GLY A 481 -18.35 -3.41 10.04
C GLY A 481 -17.69 -3.56 8.66
N GLU A 482 -16.62 -2.84 8.37
CA GLU A 482 -15.88 -2.95 7.11
C GLU A 482 -15.16 -4.30 6.91
N TYR A 483 -14.91 -5.05 7.98
CA TYR A 483 -14.23 -6.35 7.91
C TYR A 483 -15.19 -7.53 7.71
N MET A 484 -16.49 -7.32 7.94
CA MET A 484 -17.51 -8.35 7.86
C MET A 484 -17.66 -8.87 6.43
N ALA A 485 -17.75 -10.19 6.28
CA ALA A 485 -18.13 -10.80 5.00
C ALA A 485 -19.57 -10.40 4.59
N GLN A 486 -20.45 -10.24 5.58
CA GLN A 486 -21.81 -9.76 5.42
C GLN A 486 -22.00 -8.48 6.25
N PRO A 487 -21.76 -7.29 5.68
CA PRO A 487 -21.84 -6.03 6.42
C PRO A 487 -23.24 -5.74 6.95
N VAL A 488 -23.33 -5.00 8.05
CA VAL A 488 -24.58 -4.40 8.52
C VAL A 488 -24.98 -3.30 7.52
N VAL A 489 -26.03 -3.58 6.74
CA VAL A 489 -26.60 -2.63 5.77
C VAL A 489 -27.88 -2.04 6.34
N VAL A 490 -27.93 -0.71 6.43
CA VAL A 490 -29.14 0.04 6.77
C VAL A 490 -29.55 0.91 5.58
N THR A 491 -30.85 1.09 5.39
CA THR A 491 -31.40 1.98 4.36
C THR A 491 -32.02 3.21 5.02
N PRO A 492 -32.18 4.31 4.27
CA PRO A 492 -32.88 5.48 4.79
C PRO A 492 -34.29 5.16 5.30
N GLN A 493 -34.99 4.23 4.66
CA GLN A 493 -36.34 3.80 5.01
C GLN A 493 -36.35 2.98 6.30
N LEU A 494 -35.44 1.99 6.41
CA LEU A 494 -35.32 1.17 7.62
C LEU A 494 -35.05 2.04 8.86
N LEU A 495 -34.17 3.04 8.74
CA LEU A 495 -33.86 3.93 9.86
C LEU A 495 -35.06 4.79 10.28
N GLU A 496 -35.96 5.17 9.36
CA GLU A 496 -37.19 5.89 9.72
C GLU A 496 -38.26 4.97 10.29
N GLU A 497 -38.47 3.81 9.68
CA GLU A 497 -39.40 2.78 10.16
C GLU A 497 -39.00 2.27 11.56
N ARG A 498 -37.70 2.25 11.85
CA ARG A 498 -37.11 1.81 13.11
C ARG A 498 -36.44 2.98 13.84
N GLY A 499 -37.26 3.90 14.31
CA GLY A 499 -36.79 5.04 15.12
C GLY A 499 -36.14 4.65 16.47
N ASP A 500 -36.19 3.38 16.84
CA ASP A 500 -35.48 2.77 17.97
C ASP A 500 -34.06 2.27 17.61
N LEU A 501 -33.73 2.12 16.33
CA LEU A 501 -32.45 1.61 15.86
C LEU A 501 -31.38 2.72 15.77
N VAL A 502 -30.21 2.46 16.35
CA VAL A 502 -29.03 3.31 16.26
C VAL A 502 -27.83 2.45 15.91
N VAL A 503 -27.17 2.72 14.78
CA VAL A 503 -25.96 2.00 14.36
C VAL A 503 -24.74 2.90 14.51
N CYS A 504 -23.86 2.58 15.45
CA CYS A 504 -22.60 3.30 15.68
C CYS A 504 -21.47 2.68 14.82
N ARG A 505 -20.66 3.52 14.18
CA ARG A 505 -19.51 3.13 13.36
C ARG A 505 -18.30 4.02 13.65
N SER A 506 -17.12 3.61 13.21
CA SER A 506 -15.89 4.38 13.44
C SER A 506 -14.88 4.28 12.31
N LEU A 507 -14.17 5.38 12.06
CA LEU A 507 -13.01 5.40 11.16
C LEU A 507 -11.73 4.87 11.83
N SER A 508 -11.80 4.46 13.10
CA SER A 508 -10.63 4.00 13.86
C SER A 508 -10.04 2.67 13.38
N LYS A 509 -10.85 1.84 12.72
CA LYS A 509 -10.49 0.46 12.38
C LYS A 509 -10.01 0.35 10.92
N ALA A 510 -10.88 0.04 9.96
CA ALA A 510 -10.47 -0.20 8.57
C ALA A 510 -9.89 1.04 7.87
N HIS A 511 -10.29 2.24 8.28
CA HIS A 511 -9.71 3.50 7.78
C HIS A 511 -8.40 3.91 8.50
N CYS A 512 -7.97 3.15 9.51
CA CYS A 512 -6.74 3.37 10.29
C CYS A 512 -6.63 4.74 10.99
N LEU A 513 -7.75 5.41 11.27
CA LEU A 513 -7.79 6.74 11.90
C LEU A 513 -7.99 6.71 13.44
N LEU A 514 -7.41 5.72 14.13
CA LEU A 514 -7.61 5.55 15.59
C LEU A 514 -7.29 6.82 16.39
N GLY A 515 -6.19 7.50 16.04
CA GLY A 515 -5.74 8.74 16.69
C GLY A 515 -6.51 10.00 16.28
N ALA A 516 -7.24 9.99 15.16
CA ALA A 516 -8.02 11.14 14.71
C ALA A 516 -9.35 11.28 15.45
N ARG A 517 -9.78 10.23 16.16
CA ARG A 517 -10.99 10.22 17.00
C ARG A 517 -12.26 10.57 16.22
N VAL A 518 -12.54 9.87 15.12
CA VAL A 518 -13.79 10.09 14.33
C VAL A 518 -14.68 8.86 14.35
N GLY A 519 -15.94 9.06 14.73
CA GLY A 519 -17.00 8.06 14.67
C GLY A 519 -18.34 8.72 14.37
N TYR A 520 -19.32 7.90 14.02
CA TYR A 520 -20.64 8.38 13.63
C TYR A 520 -21.74 7.39 14.00
N ALA A 521 -22.97 7.89 14.12
CA ALA A 521 -24.17 7.09 14.23
C ALA A 521 -25.07 7.29 13.01
N LEU A 522 -25.78 6.22 12.66
CA LEU A 522 -26.86 6.18 11.68
C LEU A 522 -28.15 5.87 12.42
N THR A 523 -29.16 6.72 12.32
CA THR A 523 -30.45 6.61 13.04
C THR A 523 -31.53 7.43 12.33
N SER A 524 -32.80 7.31 12.73
CA SER A 524 -33.87 8.20 12.25
C SER A 524 -33.50 9.69 12.35
N ALA A 525 -34.00 10.51 11.43
CA ALA A 525 -33.73 11.96 11.44
C ALA A 525 -34.15 12.62 12.76
N ALA A 526 -35.27 12.16 13.34
CA ALA A 526 -35.78 12.64 14.62
C ALA A 526 -34.80 12.36 15.78
N TYR A 527 -34.25 11.15 15.87
CA TYR A 527 -33.31 10.81 16.93
C TYR A 527 -31.92 11.40 16.69
N ALA A 528 -31.47 11.50 15.43
CA ALA A 528 -30.25 12.19 15.07
C ALA A 528 -30.28 13.67 15.52
N SER A 529 -31.43 14.34 15.34
CA SER A 529 -31.64 15.71 15.84
C SER A 529 -31.52 15.83 17.37
N ARG A 530 -31.98 14.82 18.13
CA ARG A 530 -31.80 14.75 19.59
C ARG A 530 -30.33 14.62 19.96
N LEU A 531 -29.62 13.67 19.36
CA LEU A 531 -28.19 13.45 19.61
C LEU A 531 -27.34 14.68 19.26
N ARG A 532 -27.66 15.39 18.17
CA ARG A 532 -26.95 16.64 17.81
C ARG A 532 -27.04 17.71 18.91
N ARG A 533 -28.11 17.76 19.71
CA ARG A 533 -28.24 18.71 20.83
C ARG A 533 -27.33 18.39 22.01
N GLN A 534 -26.84 17.16 22.10
CA GLN A 534 -25.88 16.75 23.13
C GLN A 534 -24.44 17.12 22.76
N ARG A 535 -24.18 17.42 21.48
CA ARG A 535 -22.86 17.80 20.99
C ARG A 535 -22.53 19.23 21.39
N LEU A 536 -21.33 19.44 21.94
CA LEU A 536 -20.79 20.77 22.14
C LEU A 536 -20.49 21.43 20.79
N PRO A 537 -20.79 22.73 20.61
CA PRO A 537 -20.36 23.45 19.41
C PRO A 537 -18.84 23.38 19.31
N TYR A 538 -18.32 23.25 18.09
CA TYR A 538 -16.88 23.14 17.83
C TYR A 538 -16.23 21.85 18.37
N GLY A 539 -17.03 20.83 18.72
CA GLY A 539 -16.54 19.62 19.40
C GLY A 539 -15.61 18.73 18.59
N LEU A 540 -15.66 18.79 17.25
CA LEU A 540 -14.75 18.03 16.39
C LEU A 540 -13.62 18.92 15.86
N SER A 541 -12.37 18.51 16.09
CA SER A 541 -11.19 19.23 15.61
C SER A 541 -11.14 19.35 14.08
N SER A 542 -10.67 20.50 13.57
CA SER A 542 -10.42 20.71 12.14
C SER A 542 -9.50 19.65 11.54
N LEU A 543 -8.49 19.18 12.30
CA LEU A 543 -7.59 18.11 11.86
C LEU A 543 -8.29 16.76 11.74
N ALA A 544 -9.18 16.46 12.70
CA ALA A 544 -9.97 15.24 12.69
C ALA A 544 -10.94 15.21 11.51
N SER A 545 -11.62 16.32 11.25
CA SER A 545 -12.50 16.47 10.08
C SER A 545 -11.72 16.30 8.78
N ALA A 546 -10.58 16.99 8.64
CA ALA A 546 -9.75 16.92 7.44
C ALA A 546 -9.24 15.49 7.17
N ALA A 547 -8.76 14.79 8.21
CA ALA A 547 -8.36 13.39 8.09
C ALA A 547 -9.52 12.48 7.68
N ALA A 548 -10.71 12.69 8.24
CA ALA A 548 -11.91 11.91 7.92
C ALA A 548 -12.33 12.08 6.46
N HIS A 549 -12.37 13.31 5.95
CA HIS A 549 -12.67 13.59 4.53
C HIS A 549 -11.70 12.83 3.60
N ALA A 550 -10.39 12.95 3.85
CA ALA A 550 -9.38 12.27 3.05
C ALA A 550 -9.49 10.72 3.11
N ALA A 551 -9.85 10.17 4.27
CA ALA A 551 -10.01 8.72 4.44
C ALA A 551 -11.33 8.16 3.88
N LEU A 552 -12.42 8.94 3.91
CA LEU A 552 -13.71 8.54 3.35
C LEU A 552 -13.72 8.58 1.82
N THR A 553 -12.89 9.44 1.22
CA THR A 553 -12.68 9.48 -0.22
C THR A 553 -11.79 8.32 -0.71
N ASP A 554 -10.83 7.85 0.09
CA ASP A 554 -9.94 6.73 -0.25
C ASP A 554 -10.54 5.35 0.10
N VAL A 555 -11.67 5.01 -0.52
CA VAL A 555 -12.32 3.70 -0.36
C VAL A 555 -11.40 2.56 -0.81
N ALA A 556 -10.55 2.80 -1.81
CA ALA A 556 -9.59 1.81 -2.30
C ALA A 556 -8.53 1.50 -1.23
N GLY A 557 -8.02 2.50 -0.51
CA GLY A 557 -7.09 2.33 0.60
C GLY A 557 -7.70 1.56 1.76
N MET A 558 -8.92 1.90 2.17
CA MET A 558 -9.64 1.13 3.18
C MET A 558 -9.79 -0.35 2.75
N ARG A 559 -10.16 -0.62 1.49
CA ARG A 559 -10.25 -2.00 0.98
C ARG A 559 -8.91 -2.72 0.97
N ARG A 560 -7.80 -2.03 0.66
CA ARG A 560 -6.44 -2.61 0.80
C ARG A 560 -6.16 -3.02 2.24
N ASN A 561 -6.54 -2.19 3.23
CA ASN A 561 -6.38 -2.53 4.64
C ASN A 561 -7.18 -3.78 5.03
N VAL A 562 -8.42 -3.90 4.56
CA VAL A 562 -9.26 -5.08 4.78
C VAL A 562 -8.63 -6.32 4.13
N THR A 563 -8.15 -6.23 2.89
CA THR A 563 -7.45 -7.33 2.23
C THR A 563 -6.17 -7.75 2.97
N ALA A 564 -5.36 -6.79 3.42
CA ALA A 564 -4.14 -7.07 4.20
C ALA A 564 -4.47 -7.79 5.52
N ASN A 565 -5.55 -7.38 6.20
CA ASN A 565 -6.06 -8.07 7.38
C ASN A 565 -6.50 -9.52 7.07
N GLN A 566 -7.21 -9.74 5.96
CA GLN A 566 -7.64 -11.06 5.54
C GLN A 566 -6.45 -11.99 5.23
N GLN A 567 -5.41 -11.47 4.59
CA GLN A 567 -4.16 -12.19 4.33
C GLN A 567 -3.45 -12.56 5.64
N ALA A 568 -3.35 -11.61 6.57
CA ALA A 568 -2.80 -11.86 7.91
C ALA A 568 -3.57 -12.95 8.66
N ARG A 569 -4.91 -12.89 8.60
CA ARG A 569 -5.80 -13.89 9.16
C ARG A 569 -5.49 -15.27 8.59
N SER A 570 -5.48 -15.41 7.25
CA SER A 570 -5.20 -16.68 6.57
C SER A 570 -3.83 -17.23 6.96
N ALA A 571 -2.78 -16.41 6.91
CA ALA A 571 -1.43 -16.83 7.24
C ALA A 571 -1.31 -17.36 8.68
N LEU A 572 -2.03 -16.75 9.62
CA LEU A 572 -2.07 -17.19 11.01
C LEU A 572 -2.92 -18.44 11.19
N THR A 573 -4.14 -18.46 10.67
CA THR A 573 -5.07 -19.60 10.81
C THR A 573 -4.52 -20.87 10.17
N ASP A 574 -3.88 -20.78 9.00
CA ASP A 574 -3.25 -21.93 8.34
C ASP A 574 -2.17 -22.58 9.23
N GLU A 575 -1.47 -21.78 10.03
CA GLU A 575 -0.46 -22.30 10.96
C GLU A 575 -1.08 -22.87 12.22
N LEU A 576 -2.13 -22.22 12.75
CA LEU A 576 -2.88 -22.72 13.91
C LEU A 576 -3.54 -24.07 13.61
N ASP A 577 -4.13 -24.22 12.43
CA ASP A 577 -4.77 -25.46 11.96
C ASP A 577 -3.77 -26.61 11.89
N ARG A 578 -2.57 -26.37 11.33
CA ARG A 578 -1.50 -27.38 11.27
C ARG A 578 -1.04 -27.84 12.66
N LEU A 579 -1.13 -26.98 13.66
CA LEU A 579 -0.74 -27.27 15.04
C LEU A 579 -1.90 -27.78 15.91
N GLY A 580 -3.13 -27.85 15.37
CA GLY A 580 -4.32 -28.20 16.13
C GLY A 580 -4.64 -27.22 17.26
N ILE A 581 -4.26 -25.95 17.11
CA ILE A 581 -4.58 -24.87 18.07
C ILE A 581 -5.93 -24.28 17.68
N ARG A 582 -6.89 -24.33 18.62
CA ARG A 582 -8.25 -23.84 18.38
C ARG A 582 -8.29 -22.31 18.42
N TYR A 583 -9.15 -21.73 17.60
CA TYR A 583 -9.46 -20.30 17.59
C TYR A 583 -10.92 -20.09 17.18
N LEU A 584 -11.47 -18.91 17.44
CA LEU A 584 -12.81 -18.54 17.00
C LEU A 584 -12.79 -17.85 15.62
N PRO A 585 -13.77 -18.13 14.74
CA PRO A 585 -13.97 -17.35 13.52
C PRO A 585 -14.19 -15.87 13.85
N THR A 586 -13.65 -14.99 13.02
CA THR A 586 -13.68 -13.54 13.26
C THR A 586 -14.02 -12.77 12.00
N ASP A 587 -14.96 -11.83 12.13
CA ASP A 587 -15.27 -10.75 11.19
C ASP A 587 -14.63 -9.42 11.64
N ALA A 588 -13.69 -9.45 12.58
CA ALA A 588 -13.02 -8.27 13.12
C ALA A 588 -11.52 -8.26 12.78
N ASN A 589 -10.82 -7.19 13.20
CA ASN A 589 -9.38 -7.05 12.97
C ASN A 589 -8.52 -7.70 14.06
N PHE A 590 -8.99 -8.81 14.63
CA PHE A 590 -8.31 -9.60 15.64
C PHE A 590 -8.82 -11.05 15.62
N LEU A 591 -8.07 -11.97 16.24
CA LEU A 591 -8.41 -13.38 16.37
C LEU A 591 -8.33 -13.81 17.83
N LEU A 592 -9.36 -14.48 18.36
CA LEU A 592 -9.33 -15.07 19.69
C LEU A 592 -8.87 -16.53 19.61
N ILE A 593 -7.73 -16.83 20.24
CA ILE A 593 -7.01 -18.12 20.11
C ILE A 593 -6.96 -18.80 21.47
N ASP A 594 -7.31 -20.10 21.53
CA ASP A 594 -7.26 -20.95 22.72
C ASP A 594 -5.92 -21.68 22.80
N PHE A 595 -5.00 -21.12 23.57
CA PHE A 595 -3.66 -21.67 23.77
C PHE A 595 -3.61 -22.75 24.86
N ARG A 596 -4.69 -22.96 25.62
CA ARG A 596 -4.75 -23.97 26.70
C ARG A 596 -3.54 -23.89 27.64
N ASP A 597 -2.85 -25.01 27.83
CA ASP A 597 -1.63 -25.17 28.62
C ASP A 597 -0.43 -24.38 28.09
N ARG A 598 -0.45 -23.95 26.82
CA ARG A 598 0.62 -23.18 26.16
C ARG A 598 0.47 -21.66 26.32
N ARG A 599 -0.52 -21.18 27.08
CA ARG A 599 -0.81 -19.74 27.19
C ARG A 599 0.38 -18.89 27.64
N GLU A 600 1.09 -19.30 28.68
CA GLU A 600 2.23 -18.51 29.19
C GLU A 600 3.37 -18.40 28.17
N GLN A 601 3.65 -19.49 27.45
CA GLN A 601 4.62 -19.50 26.35
C GLN A 601 4.17 -18.59 25.20
N ALA A 602 2.88 -18.61 24.86
CA ALA A 602 2.31 -17.74 23.83
C ALA A 602 2.40 -16.26 24.24
N LEU A 603 2.08 -15.92 25.50
CA LEU A 603 2.23 -14.55 26.01
C LEU A 603 3.68 -14.07 25.97
N ALA A 604 4.63 -14.91 26.40
CA ALA A 604 6.05 -14.58 26.33
C ALA A 604 6.50 -14.31 24.89
N THR A 605 6.05 -15.15 23.95
CA THR A 605 6.33 -15.00 22.51
C THR A 605 5.73 -13.71 21.94
N LEU A 606 4.46 -13.45 22.21
CA LEU A 606 3.77 -12.24 21.74
C LEU A 606 4.45 -10.96 22.24
N ARG A 607 4.87 -10.95 23.51
CA ARG A 607 5.64 -9.85 24.12
C ARG A 607 7.01 -9.69 23.46
N ALA A 608 7.75 -10.79 23.30
CA ALA A 608 9.08 -10.77 22.67
C ALA A 608 9.03 -10.28 21.22
N CYS A 609 7.95 -10.59 20.51
CA CYS A 609 7.73 -10.13 19.14
C CYS A 609 7.09 -8.74 19.04
N GLY A 610 6.71 -8.09 20.16
CA GLY A 610 6.06 -6.78 20.16
C GLY A 610 4.66 -6.75 19.53
N LEU A 611 3.96 -7.90 19.48
CA LEU A 611 2.61 -7.95 18.93
C LEU A 611 1.60 -7.27 19.87
N ARG A 612 0.57 -6.66 19.28
CA ARG A 612 -0.57 -6.15 20.04
C ARG A 612 -1.55 -7.30 20.32
N PHE A 613 -1.88 -7.49 21.59
CA PHE A 613 -2.83 -8.50 22.02
C PHE A 613 -3.61 -8.03 23.26
N ARG A 614 -4.69 -8.74 23.56
CA ARG A 614 -5.40 -8.66 24.85
C ARG A 614 -5.45 -10.04 25.48
N ASP A 615 -5.18 -10.09 26.77
CA ASP A 615 -5.24 -11.31 27.57
C ASP A 615 -6.70 -11.68 27.85
N GLY A 616 -7.10 -12.92 27.54
CA GLY A 616 -8.46 -13.42 27.73
C GLY A 616 -8.87 -13.55 29.20
N ALA A 617 -7.91 -13.56 30.14
CA ALA A 617 -8.19 -13.57 31.58
C ALA A 617 -9.13 -12.43 32.02
N ARG A 618 -9.09 -11.29 31.32
CA ARG A 618 -10.00 -10.15 31.58
C ARG A 618 -11.49 -10.46 31.34
N TRP A 619 -11.78 -11.51 30.56
CA TRP A 619 -13.13 -11.96 30.22
C TRP A 619 -13.42 -13.36 30.78
N GLN A 620 -12.66 -13.79 31.80
CA GLN A 620 -12.73 -15.15 32.35
C GLN A 620 -12.39 -16.26 31.34
N LEU A 621 -11.73 -15.92 30.23
CA LEU A 621 -11.24 -16.84 29.20
C LEU A 621 -9.75 -17.11 29.43
N THR A 622 -9.44 -17.74 30.56
CA THR A 622 -8.07 -17.83 31.10
C THR A 622 -7.10 -18.61 30.23
N SER A 623 -7.54 -19.36 29.22
CA SER A 623 -6.68 -20.04 28.25
C SER A 623 -6.51 -19.29 26.92
N MET A 624 -7.27 -18.22 26.71
CA MET A 624 -7.38 -17.56 25.41
C MET A 624 -6.62 -16.23 25.36
N ILE A 625 -6.16 -15.88 24.17
CA ILE A 625 -5.52 -14.59 23.89
C ILE A 625 -6.11 -14.03 22.59
N GLN A 626 -6.51 -12.75 22.64
CA GLN A 626 -6.98 -12.03 21.46
C GLN A 626 -5.79 -11.34 20.78
N VAL A 627 -5.40 -11.80 19.59
CA VAL A 627 -4.27 -11.26 18.82
C VAL A 627 -4.77 -10.30 17.75
N HIS A 628 -4.23 -9.09 17.69
CA HIS A 628 -4.61 -8.12 16.66
C HIS A 628 -4.07 -8.53 15.29
N LEU A 629 -4.90 -8.35 14.26
CA LEU A 629 -4.59 -8.64 12.87
C LEU A 629 -4.57 -7.32 12.09
N ILE A 630 -3.38 -6.91 11.63
CA ILE A 630 -3.22 -5.67 10.84
C ILE A 630 -2.86 -6.04 9.40
N ASP A 631 -1.70 -6.68 9.23
CA ASP A 631 -1.20 -7.20 7.95
C ASP A 631 -0.31 -8.43 8.20
N GLU A 632 0.09 -9.11 7.12
CA GLU A 632 0.92 -10.32 7.21
C GLU A 632 2.25 -10.05 7.93
N ALA A 633 2.85 -8.88 7.70
CA ALA A 633 4.12 -8.52 8.33
C ALA A 633 4.02 -8.43 9.86
N THR A 634 2.89 -7.93 10.38
CA THR A 634 2.64 -7.82 11.83
C THR A 634 2.43 -9.17 12.51
N VAL A 635 1.87 -10.16 11.82
CA VAL A 635 1.64 -11.52 12.38
C VAL A 635 2.77 -12.50 12.07
N ALA A 636 3.63 -12.21 11.10
CA ALA A 636 4.72 -13.08 10.69
C ALA A 636 5.65 -13.54 11.83
N PRO A 637 6.03 -12.71 12.83
CA PRO A 637 6.82 -13.19 13.96
C PRO A 637 6.13 -14.29 14.76
N LEU A 638 4.82 -14.14 15.01
CA LEU A 638 4.02 -15.16 15.69
C LEU A 638 3.93 -16.44 14.85
N VAL A 639 3.68 -16.32 13.55
CA VAL A 639 3.66 -17.47 12.62
C VAL A 639 4.99 -18.23 12.64
N ARG A 640 6.12 -17.51 12.64
CA ARG A 640 7.46 -18.14 12.74
C ARG A 640 7.65 -18.85 14.08
N ALA A 641 7.24 -18.24 15.19
CA ALA A 641 7.35 -18.85 16.49
C ALA A 641 6.48 -20.11 16.62
N LEU A 642 5.26 -20.08 16.07
CA LEU A 642 4.37 -21.24 15.99
C LEU A 642 5.00 -22.38 15.17
N ARG A 643 5.63 -22.08 14.03
CA ARG A 643 6.34 -23.08 13.22
C ARG A 643 7.48 -23.76 13.97
N ALA A 644 8.13 -23.06 14.89
CA ALA A 644 9.20 -23.62 15.72
C ALA A 644 8.70 -24.56 16.84
N LEU A 645 7.38 -24.64 17.06
CA LEU A 645 6.76 -25.59 17.99
C LEU A 645 6.43 -26.94 17.34
N ARG A 646 6.66 -27.08 16.03
CA ARG A 646 6.64 -28.36 15.32
C ARG A 646 7.90 -29.14 15.67
#